data_AF-A0A0D2XA65-F1
#
_entry.id   AF-A0A0D2XA65-F1
#
_cell.length_a   1.000
_cell.length_b   1.000
_cell.length_c   1.000
_cell.angle_alpha   90.00
_cell.angle_beta   90.00
_cell.angle_gamma   90.00
#
_symmetry.space_group_name_H-M   'P 1'
#
loop_
_entity.id
_entity.type
_entity.pdbx_description
1 polymer ?
#
loop_
_entity_poly.entity_id
_entity_poly.type
_entity_poly.pdbx_seq_one_letter_code
_entity_poly.pdbx_strand_id
1 'polypeptide(L)'
;MSSSGTGFLGRSSSSNANMRGLVQFIADLRNARARELEEKRINKELANIRQKFKDGSLSGYHKKKYVCKLLYIYILGWNVDFGHLEAVNLISANKYSEKQIGYLAMTLFLHEKHELLHLVVNSIRKDLLDHNELFNCLALHAIANVGSREMGEALNGEVHRLLISPTSKSFVKKKAALTLLRLYRKHPDIVSPQWAERIIHLMDDSDLGVALSVTSLVMTLAQDNLEQYKGAYAKAAARLKRILIDGEYTTDYLYYKVPCPWLQIKLLRLLQYFPPAEDTHVREMIRESLQKILNLAMETNKNVQQNNAQNAVLFEAINLIIHLDTEHGLMKQISTRLGKFIQSRETNVRYLGLEAMTHLAARAETLDPIKQHQEIILGSLKDRDISVRRKGLDLLYSMCDATNAQVIVGELLHYLQNADFAIREEMVLKIAILTEKYATDVQWYVDISLRLIAMAGDHVSDEVWQRVIQIVTNNEELQVYAAQNALQYVKGDHCHETLVKIGAYILGEFGHLVADQPRCSPIEQFMALQGKLTACSSSTRAMILSCFVKYVNLFPEIKPQLVHVFEFHSHNLDSELQQRACEYLTLVNMPTDDLLRTVCDEMPPFPERQSALLSRLHQKHANTSDRRTWVVGGKDANADARELSMGTGALKRTFSSNVPLNGKPNGQVATGTNGHSNGVADLAGLDLNAPTPSEPKMLKAPNLASAAHLSPGWEQGFNKLLVRSDGVLYEDGQLQIGVRSEYRGQMACLITYFKNKTPATISSFTTTLDLDENEKENLTWDVKNLPDSTIVQGGQSQQVVMFEAKKIFEKSPTVRISYLAGALQALTLKLPVSIHKFMDPAELTAEDFFKRWKQIGGAPREAQAIFGVSGKGDREITESFVTKTVEGFRWRVLDMVDPNPKNVVGASVLHTSQGGKFGCLMRLEPNYGQQVGETIPLQMLHILTVHQMIRLTIRATDDSVPAVLLKYMQERLAAGISTGPDRFEPPSREQISDSFRNVMVT
;
A
#
# COMPACT_ATOMS: atom_id res chain seq x y z
N MET A 1 -31.12 -23.88 16.58
CA MET A 1 -32.52 -24.07 16.14
C MET A 1 -32.61 -23.68 14.68
N SER A 2 -32.94 -24.64 13.83
CA SER A 2 -33.10 -24.49 12.38
C SER A 2 -34.23 -23.52 12.06
N SER A 3 -33.90 -22.32 11.59
CA SER A 3 -34.90 -21.36 11.14
C SER A 3 -35.38 -21.75 9.75
N SER A 4 -36.65 -22.13 9.72
CA SER A 4 -37.48 -22.44 8.57
C SER A 4 -37.53 -21.28 7.57
N GLY A 5 -36.73 -21.38 6.50
CA GLY A 5 -36.80 -20.54 5.30
C GLY A 5 -38.02 -20.84 4.42
N THR A 6 -39.22 -20.94 5.01
CA THR A 6 -40.48 -21.19 4.32
C THR A 6 -41.34 -19.93 4.32
N GLY A 7 -40.94 -18.94 3.51
CA GLY A 7 -41.75 -17.73 3.26
C GLY A 7 -42.06 -17.45 1.78
N PHE A 8 -41.36 -18.10 0.84
CA PHE A 8 -41.39 -17.67 -0.56
C PHE A 8 -42.52 -18.26 -1.41
N LEU A 9 -43.23 -19.30 -0.94
CA LEU A 9 -44.23 -20.04 -1.74
C LEU A 9 -45.51 -20.46 -0.96
N GLY A 10 -45.85 -19.79 0.14
CA GLY A 10 -46.96 -20.18 1.01
C GLY A 10 -48.29 -19.47 0.77
N ARG A 11 -49.25 -20.19 0.16
CA ARG A 11 -50.73 -19.98 0.15
C ARG A 11 -51.28 -18.67 -0.46
N SER A 12 -51.48 -18.72 -1.77
CA SER A 12 -52.62 -18.04 -2.43
C SER A 12 -53.60 -19.10 -2.93
N SER A 13 -54.87 -18.96 -2.56
CA SER A 13 -55.99 -19.87 -2.84
C SER A 13 -56.61 -19.68 -4.24
N SER A 14 -55.84 -19.24 -5.24
CA SER A 14 -56.31 -19.17 -6.64
C SER A 14 -55.63 -20.25 -7.49
N SER A 15 -56.40 -21.28 -7.89
CA SER A 15 -55.95 -22.52 -8.54
C SER A 15 -55.30 -22.36 -9.93
N ASN A 16 -55.19 -21.14 -10.47
CA ASN A 16 -54.54 -20.84 -11.76
C ASN A 16 -53.16 -20.14 -11.65
N ALA A 17 -52.64 -19.88 -10.45
CA ALA A 17 -51.39 -19.11 -10.26
C ALA A 17 -50.11 -19.93 -10.02
N ASN A 18 -50.22 -21.23 -9.69
CA ASN A 18 -49.06 -22.04 -9.32
C ASN A 18 -48.38 -22.66 -10.54
N MET A 19 -47.07 -22.40 -10.71
CA MET A 19 -46.22 -23.05 -11.70
C MET A 19 -46.01 -24.53 -11.36
N ARG A 20 -47.05 -25.38 -11.54
CA ARG A 20 -47.03 -26.81 -11.17
C ARG A 20 -45.78 -27.54 -11.67
N GLY A 21 -45.31 -27.21 -12.88
CA GLY A 21 -44.10 -27.81 -13.44
C GLY A 21 -42.77 -27.38 -12.80
N LEU A 22 -42.70 -26.23 -12.12
CA LEU A 22 -41.55 -25.84 -11.28
C LEU A 22 -41.61 -26.58 -9.94
N VAL A 23 -42.79 -26.64 -9.32
CA VAL A 23 -43.01 -27.36 -8.06
C VAL A 23 -42.68 -28.83 -8.20
N GLN A 24 -43.13 -29.48 -9.28
CA GLN A 24 -42.80 -30.87 -9.57
C GLN A 24 -41.29 -31.06 -9.77
N PHE A 25 -40.63 -30.18 -10.51
CA PHE A 25 -39.19 -30.27 -10.72
C PHE A 25 -38.40 -30.15 -9.41
N ILE A 26 -38.77 -29.20 -8.54
CA ILE A 26 -38.16 -29.05 -7.21
C ILE A 26 -38.42 -30.28 -6.34
N ALA A 27 -39.63 -30.85 -6.38
CA ALA A 27 -39.96 -32.07 -5.64
C ALA A 27 -39.14 -33.27 -6.15
N ASP A 28 -39.00 -33.43 -7.47
CA ASP A 28 -38.19 -34.49 -8.09
C ASP A 28 -36.71 -34.38 -7.67
N LEU A 29 -36.15 -33.17 -7.60
CA LEU A 29 -34.77 -32.95 -7.14
C LEU A 29 -34.62 -33.22 -5.64
N ARG A 30 -35.57 -32.77 -4.81
CA ARG A 30 -35.55 -33.05 -3.35
C ARG A 30 -35.70 -34.53 -3.03
N ASN A 31 -36.39 -35.29 -3.87
CA ASN A 31 -36.58 -36.72 -3.73
C ASN A 31 -35.43 -37.55 -4.33
N ALA A 32 -34.46 -36.91 -5.00
CA ALA A 32 -33.27 -37.58 -5.51
C ALA A 32 -32.38 -38.01 -4.33
N ARG A 33 -32.24 -39.33 -4.13
CA ARG A 33 -31.45 -39.90 -3.02
C ARG A 33 -29.94 -39.94 -3.30
N ALA A 34 -29.53 -39.66 -4.53
CA ALA A 34 -28.13 -39.71 -4.97
C ALA A 34 -27.81 -38.56 -5.92
N ARG A 35 -26.58 -38.05 -5.84
CA ARG A 35 -26.09 -36.90 -6.65
C ARG A 35 -26.17 -37.16 -8.17
N GLU A 36 -25.93 -38.40 -8.59
CA GLU A 36 -26.06 -38.79 -10.01
C GLU A 36 -27.51 -38.72 -10.53
N LEU A 37 -28.49 -39.03 -9.69
CA LEU A 37 -29.91 -38.96 -10.06
C LEU A 37 -30.36 -37.50 -10.18
N GLU A 38 -29.85 -36.66 -9.29
CA GLU A 38 -30.03 -35.20 -9.34
C GLU A 38 -29.44 -34.65 -10.64
N GLU A 39 -28.19 -34.99 -10.95
CA GLU A 39 -27.50 -34.57 -12.18
C GLU A 39 -28.24 -35.01 -13.44
N LYS A 40 -28.63 -36.29 -13.52
CA LYS A 40 -29.42 -36.82 -14.65
C LYS A 40 -30.74 -36.06 -14.82
N ARG A 41 -31.41 -35.73 -13.72
CA ARG A 41 -32.65 -34.96 -13.76
C ARG A 41 -32.43 -33.52 -14.21
N ILE A 42 -31.37 -32.87 -13.72
CA ILE A 42 -31.00 -31.50 -14.11
C ILE A 42 -30.64 -31.46 -15.60
N ASN A 43 -29.79 -32.35 -16.08
CA ASN A 43 -29.39 -32.42 -17.49
C ASN A 43 -30.60 -32.63 -18.42
N LYS A 44 -31.53 -33.52 -18.03
CA LYS A 44 -32.79 -33.72 -18.76
C LYS A 44 -33.64 -32.45 -18.82
N GLU A 45 -33.74 -31.71 -17.71
CA GLU A 45 -34.51 -30.47 -17.67
C GLU A 45 -33.81 -29.34 -18.45
N LEU A 46 -32.48 -29.19 -18.35
CA LEU A 46 -31.71 -28.23 -19.14
C LEU A 46 -31.88 -28.47 -20.64
N ALA A 47 -31.84 -29.74 -21.09
CA ALA A 47 -32.09 -30.10 -22.48
C ALA A 47 -33.52 -29.71 -22.93
N ASN A 48 -34.53 -29.98 -22.10
CA ASN A 48 -35.91 -29.59 -22.37
C ASN A 48 -36.06 -28.05 -22.47
N ILE A 49 -35.44 -27.30 -21.55
CA ILE A 49 -35.50 -25.83 -21.57
C ILE A 49 -34.82 -25.29 -22.84
N ARG A 50 -33.64 -25.82 -23.21
CA ARG A 50 -32.94 -25.43 -24.45
C ARG A 50 -33.81 -25.63 -25.68
N GLN A 51 -34.50 -26.77 -25.77
CA GLN A 51 -35.41 -27.06 -26.88
C GLN A 51 -36.56 -26.04 -26.92
N LYS A 52 -37.17 -25.75 -25.77
CA LYS A 52 -38.29 -24.80 -25.69
C LYS A 52 -37.91 -23.36 -26.01
N PHE A 53 -36.68 -22.94 -25.71
CA PHE A 53 -36.20 -21.60 -26.10
C PHE A 53 -35.94 -21.50 -27.61
N LYS A 54 -35.52 -22.59 -28.27
CA LYS A 54 -35.36 -22.63 -29.74
C LYS A 54 -36.68 -22.50 -30.51
N ASP A 55 -37.79 -22.99 -29.96
CA ASP A 55 -39.11 -22.97 -30.62
C ASP A 55 -39.69 -21.53 -30.81
N GLY A 56 -39.10 -20.50 -30.17
CA GLY A 56 -39.36 -19.07 -30.44
C GLY A 56 -40.71 -18.49 -29.97
N SER A 57 -41.77 -19.29 -29.88
CA SER A 57 -43.15 -18.84 -29.59
C SER A 57 -43.57 -18.95 -28.12
N LEU A 58 -42.69 -18.58 -27.18
CA LEU A 58 -42.99 -18.69 -25.74
C LEU A 58 -43.71 -17.47 -25.17
N SER A 59 -44.83 -17.69 -24.49
CA SER A 59 -45.51 -16.67 -23.71
C SER A 59 -44.66 -16.19 -22.51
N GLY A 60 -44.91 -14.98 -22.01
CA GLY A 60 -44.24 -14.44 -20.82
C GLY A 60 -44.33 -15.35 -19.60
N TYR A 61 -45.47 -16.04 -19.42
CA TYR A 61 -45.63 -17.05 -18.38
C TYR A 61 -44.69 -18.25 -18.55
N HIS A 62 -44.55 -18.76 -19.77
CA HIS A 62 -43.65 -19.89 -20.05
C HIS A 62 -42.18 -19.48 -19.88
N LYS A 63 -41.78 -18.30 -20.39
CA LYS A 63 -40.44 -17.74 -20.17
C LYS A 63 -40.13 -17.63 -18.68
N LYS A 64 -41.03 -17.02 -17.90
CA LYS A 64 -40.92 -16.93 -16.43
C LYS A 64 -40.71 -18.30 -15.78
N LYS A 65 -41.55 -19.28 -16.13
CA LYS A 65 -41.47 -20.64 -15.57
C LYS A 65 -40.11 -21.29 -15.82
N TYR A 66 -39.58 -21.18 -17.05
CA TYR A 66 -38.31 -21.79 -17.41
C TYR A 66 -37.11 -21.05 -16.80
N VAL A 67 -37.12 -19.71 -16.79
CA VAL A 67 -36.09 -18.91 -16.10
C VAL A 67 -36.07 -19.19 -14.59
N CYS A 68 -37.22 -19.40 -13.95
CA CYS A 68 -37.26 -19.83 -12.54
C CYS A 68 -36.59 -21.20 -12.32
N LYS A 69 -36.71 -22.14 -13.26
CA LYS A 69 -36.01 -23.44 -13.16
C LYS A 69 -34.51 -23.25 -13.30
N LEU A 70 -34.06 -22.42 -14.25
CA LEU A 70 -32.65 -22.08 -14.43
C LEU A 70 -32.06 -21.41 -13.19
N LEU A 71 -32.77 -20.45 -12.60
CA LEU A 71 -32.37 -19.80 -11.34
C LEU A 71 -32.21 -20.83 -10.21
N TYR A 72 -33.14 -21.77 -10.09
CA TYR A 72 -33.06 -22.82 -9.07
C TYR A 72 -31.84 -23.73 -9.28
N ILE A 73 -31.58 -24.13 -10.53
CA ILE A 73 -30.40 -24.94 -10.92
C ILE A 73 -29.10 -24.19 -10.59
N TYR A 74 -29.04 -22.89 -10.90
CA TYR A 74 -27.89 -22.04 -10.58
C TYR A 74 -27.65 -21.90 -9.08
N ILE A 75 -28.71 -21.67 -8.29
CA ILE A 75 -28.61 -21.58 -6.82
C ILE A 75 -28.13 -22.90 -6.19
N LEU A 76 -28.44 -24.04 -6.81
CA LEU A 76 -27.90 -25.35 -6.40
C LEU A 76 -26.40 -25.52 -6.72
N GLY A 77 -25.77 -24.57 -7.43
CA GLY A 77 -24.35 -24.60 -7.78
C GLY A 77 -24.03 -25.22 -9.14
N TRP A 78 -25.03 -25.40 -10.01
CA TRP A 78 -24.83 -25.90 -11.37
C TRP A 78 -24.65 -24.76 -12.36
N ASN A 79 -23.76 -24.93 -13.34
CA ASN A 79 -23.52 -23.92 -14.37
C ASN A 79 -24.72 -23.78 -15.32
N VAL A 80 -25.09 -22.53 -15.61
CA VAL A 80 -26.19 -22.16 -16.51
C VAL A 80 -25.69 -21.13 -17.51
N ASP A 81 -25.40 -21.58 -18.74
CA ASP A 81 -24.77 -20.74 -19.76
C ASP A 81 -25.77 -20.16 -20.79
N PHE A 82 -27.06 -20.45 -20.64
CA PHE A 82 -28.11 -20.04 -21.58
C PHE A 82 -29.37 -19.59 -20.84
N GLY A 83 -30.29 -18.90 -21.53
CA GLY A 83 -31.49 -18.32 -20.92
C GLY A 83 -31.33 -16.85 -20.51
N HIS A 84 -30.15 -16.27 -20.72
CA HIS A 84 -29.84 -14.87 -20.42
C HIS A 84 -30.72 -13.89 -21.21
N LEU A 85 -30.91 -14.14 -22.51
CA LEU A 85 -31.73 -13.27 -23.37
C LEU A 85 -33.22 -13.36 -23.00
N GLU A 86 -33.70 -14.54 -22.62
CA GLU A 86 -35.05 -14.75 -22.12
C GLU A 86 -35.28 -14.03 -20.78
N ALA A 87 -34.28 -14.00 -19.91
CA ALA A 87 -34.30 -13.19 -18.69
C ALA A 87 -34.35 -11.69 -19.00
N VAL A 88 -33.52 -11.20 -19.94
CA VAL A 88 -33.55 -9.81 -20.43
C VAL A 88 -34.92 -9.44 -21.00
N ASN A 89 -35.53 -10.33 -21.79
CA ASN A 89 -36.88 -10.13 -22.34
C ASN A 89 -37.96 -10.00 -21.25
N LEU A 90 -37.82 -10.72 -20.14
CA LEU A 90 -38.75 -10.63 -19.01
C LEU A 90 -38.67 -9.26 -18.31
N ILE A 91 -37.53 -8.59 -18.32
CA ILE A 91 -37.39 -7.23 -17.76
C ILE A 91 -38.30 -6.25 -18.49
N SER A 92 -38.47 -6.40 -19.79
CA SER A 92 -39.35 -5.53 -20.60
C SER A 92 -40.84 -5.90 -20.50
N ALA A 93 -41.23 -6.89 -19.70
CA ALA A 93 -42.63 -7.32 -19.57
C ALA A 93 -43.47 -6.36 -18.70
N ASN A 94 -44.76 -6.21 -19.01
CA ASN A 94 -45.66 -5.32 -18.26
C ASN A 94 -46.18 -5.94 -16.95
N LYS A 95 -46.04 -7.26 -16.76
CA LYS A 95 -46.52 -7.96 -15.55
C LYS A 95 -45.43 -7.98 -14.50
N TYR A 96 -45.73 -7.49 -13.29
CA TYR A 96 -44.81 -7.49 -12.15
C TYR A 96 -44.14 -8.85 -11.91
N SER A 97 -44.91 -9.95 -11.88
CA SER A 97 -44.35 -11.28 -11.62
C SER A 97 -43.36 -11.77 -12.68
N GLU A 98 -43.44 -11.27 -13.91
CA GLU A 98 -42.53 -11.62 -15.01
C GLU A 98 -41.27 -10.76 -14.90
N LYS A 99 -41.44 -9.44 -14.76
CA LYS A 99 -40.38 -8.46 -14.57
C LYS A 99 -39.51 -8.75 -13.34
N GLN A 100 -40.12 -9.13 -12.21
CA GLN A 100 -39.42 -9.52 -10.98
C GLN A 100 -38.45 -10.68 -11.22
N ILE A 101 -38.86 -11.70 -11.98
CA ILE A 101 -38.01 -12.85 -12.30
C ILE A 101 -36.92 -12.46 -13.29
N GLY A 102 -37.22 -11.59 -14.26
CA GLY A 102 -36.21 -11.03 -15.16
C GLY A 102 -35.12 -10.29 -14.41
N TYR A 103 -35.48 -9.38 -13.50
CA TYR A 103 -34.52 -8.65 -12.67
C TYR A 103 -33.73 -9.55 -11.72
N LEU A 104 -34.37 -10.54 -11.09
CA LEU A 104 -33.66 -11.49 -10.23
C LEU A 104 -32.62 -12.30 -11.04
N ALA A 105 -33.03 -12.82 -12.21
CA ALA A 105 -32.13 -13.53 -13.12
C ALA A 105 -30.98 -12.64 -13.59
N MET A 106 -31.25 -11.37 -13.89
CA MET A 106 -30.22 -10.40 -14.23
C MET A 106 -29.17 -10.25 -13.13
N THR A 107 -29.62 -10.08 -11.87
CA THR A 107 -28.71 -9.89 -10.73
C THR A 107 -27.88 -11.13 -10.37
N LEU A 108 -28.29 -12.32 -10.81
CA LEU A 108 -27.62 -13.59 -10.50
C LEU A 108 -26.76 -14.10 -11.67
N PHE A 109 -27.23 -13.94 -12.90
CA PHE A 109 -26.55 -14.46 -14.09
C PHE A 109 -25.62 -13.44 -14.76
N LEU A 110 -25.97 -12.16 -14.76
CA LEU A 110 -25.18 -11.15 -15.47
C LEU A 110 -24.16 -10.53 -14.52
N HIS A 111 -22.89 -10.88 -14.74
CA HIS A 111 -21.76 -10.21 -14.13
C HIS A 111 -21.55 -8.82 -14.75
N GLU A 112 -20.75 -7.97 -14.10
CA GLU A 112 -20.65 -6.53 -14.40
C GLU A 112 -20.09 -6.18 -15.78
N LYS A 113 -19.40 -7.11 -16.43
CA LYS A 113 -18.82 -6.98 -17.77
C LYS A 113 -19.61 -7.75 -18.84
N HIS A 114 -20.76 -8.32 -18.47
CA HIS A 114 -21.53 -9.12 -19.38
C HIS A 114 -22.10 -8.25 -20.51
N GLU A 115 -21.86 -8.63 -21.76
CA GLU A 115 -22.25 -7.83 -22.93
C GLU A 115 -23.72 -7.43 -22.90
N LEU A 116 -24.63 -8.37 -22.61
CA LEU A 116 -26.08 -8.11 -22.50
C LEU A 116 -26.51 -7.00 -21.53
N LEU A 117 -25.63 -6.48 -20.66
CA LEU A 117 -25.97 -5.36 -19.77
C LEU A 117 -26.37 -4.08 -20.55
N HIS A 118 -25.77 -3.82 -21.73
CA HIS A 118 -26.15 -2.64 -22.53
C HIS A 118 -27.63 -2.71 -22.97
N LEU A 119 -28.16 -3.91 -23.21
CA LEU A 119 -29.54 -4.12 -23.68
C LEU A 119 -30.58 -3.79 -22.61
N VAL A 120 -30.23 -3.89 -21.33
CA VAL A 120 -31.17 -3.66 -20.23
C VAL A 120 -31.20 -2.21 -19.77
N VAL A 121 -30.15 -1.40 -20.01
CA VAL A 121 -30.06 -0.01 -19.51
C VAL A 121 -31.30 0.81 -19.87
N ASN A 122 -31.78 0.71 -21.11
CA ASN A 122 -32.97 1.44 -21.55
C ASN A 122 -34.27 0.93 -20.91
N SER A 123 -34.40 -0.38 -20.69
CA SER A 123 -35.54 -0.97 -19.98
C SER A 123 -35.55 -0.57 -18.50
N ILE A 124 -34.38 -0.51 -17.87
CA ILE A 124 -34.22 -0.04 -16.49
C ILE A 124 -34.57 1.45 -16.41
N ARG A 125 -34.06 2.29 -17.33
CA ARG A 125 -34.42 3.71 -17.39
C ARG A 125 -35.92 3.90 -17.51
N LYS A 126 -36.58 3.14 -18.39
CA LYS A 126 -38.04 3.18 -18.54
C LYS A 126 -38.76 2.88 -17.23
N ASP A 127 -38.31 1.85 -16.50
CA ASP A 127 -38.89 1.48 -15.20
C ASP A 127 -38.64 2.51 -14.11
N LEU A 128 -37.50 3.23 -14.14
CA LEU A 128 -37.20 4.34 -13.22
C LEU A 128 -38.02 5.61 -13.50
N LEU A 129 -38.53 5.75 -14.73
CA LEU A 129 -39.39 6.87 -15.14
C LEU A 129 -40.88 6.54 -15.01
N ASP A 130 -41.23 5.26 -14.81
CA ASP A 130 -42.60 4.81 -14.62
C ASP A 130 -43.18 5.33 -13.29
N HIS A 131 -44.49 5.58 -13.28
CA HIS A 131 -45.24 5.91 -12.07
C HIS A 131 -45.40 4.68 -11.14
N ASN A 132 -45.14 3.48 -11.64
CA ASN A 132 -45.19 2.26 -10.83
C ASN A 132 -43.99 2.15 -9.88
N GLU A 133 -44.22 2.46 -8.62
CA GLU A 133 -43.24 2.39 -7.53
C GLU A 133 -42.63 1.00 -7.33
N LEU A 134 -43.35 -0.08 -7.66
CA LEU A 134 -42.82 -1.44 -7.57
C LEU A 134 -41.79 -1.71 -8.67
N PHE A 135 -41.99 -1.16 -9.87
CA PHE A 135 -41.01 -1.29 -10.97
C PHE A 135 -39.77 -0.46 -10.70
N ASN A 136 -39.95 0.78 -10.23
CA ASN A 136 -38.87 1.62 -9.71
C ASN A 136 -38.00 0.85 -8.70
N CYS A 137 -38.62 0.14 -7.75
CA CYS A 137 -37.89 -0.62 -6.73
C CYS A 137 -37.11 -1.83 -7.29
N LEU A 138 -37.65 -2.53 -8.29
CA LEU A 138 -36.95 -3.64 -8.94
C LEU A 138 -35.72 -3.12 -9.70
N ALA A 139 -35.89 -2.03 -10.46
CA ALA A 139 -34.82 -1.36 -11.18
C ALA A 139 -33.70 -0.89 -10.25
N LEU A 140 -34.04 -0.17 -9.17
CA LEU A 140 -33.07 0.29 -8.17
C LEU A 140 -32.29 -0.86 -7.52
N HIS A 141 -32.97 -1.95 -7.15
CA HIS A 141 -32.32 -3.13 -6.58
C HIS A 141 -31.31 -3.74 -7.56
N ALA A 142 -31.71 -3.84 -8.83
CA ALA A 142 -30.86 -4.35 -9.89
C ALA A 142 -29.60 -3.51 -10.11
N ILE A 143 -29.77 -2.18 -10.19
CA ILE A 143 -28.65 -1.23 -10.32
C ILE A 143 -27.70 -1.39 -9.14
N ALA A 144 -28.22 -1.45 -7.91
CA ALA A 144 -27.39 -1.59 -6.73
C ALA A 144 -26.59 -2.90 -6.74
N ASN A 145 -27.15 -4.02 -7.21
CA ASN A 145 -26.48 -5.31 -7.18
C ASN A 145 -25.47 -5.54 -8.32
N VAL A 146 -25.82 -5.12 -9.55
CA VAL A 146 -24.92 -5.26 -10.71
C VAL A 146 -23.86 -4.15 -10.69
N GLY A 147 -24.28 -2.90 -10.49
CA GLY A 147 -23.40 -1.76 -10.29
C GLY A 147 -22.35 -1.54 -11.38
N SER A 148 -22.61 -1.85 -12.66
CA SER A 148 -21.63 -1.58 -13.73
C SER A 148 -21.43 -0.06 -13.90
N ARG A 149 -20.21 0.36 -14.29
CA ARG A 149 -19.88 1.78 -14.50
C ARG A 149 -20.83 2.44 -15.50
N GLU A 150 -21.04 1.80 -16.64
CA GLU A 150 -21.96 2.26 -17.69
C GLU A 150 -23.39 2.48 -17.17
N MET A 151 -23.92 1.53 -16.39
CA MET A 151 -25.27 1.64 -15.82
C MET A 151 -25.35 2.77 -14.79
N GLY A 152 -24.30 2.94 -13.99
CA GLY A 152 -24.16 4.03 -13.05
C GLY A 152 -24.14 5.41 -13.72
N GLU A 153 -23.29 5.58 -14.73
CA GLU A 153 -23.18 6.82 -15.53
C GLU A 153 -24.48 7.14 -16.29
N ALA A 154 -25.15 6.11 -16.81
CA ALA A 154 -26.37 6.29 -17.60
C ALA A 154 -27.63 6.57 -16.76
N LEU A 155 -27.70 6.10 -15.51
CA LEU A 155 -28.94 6.09 -14.71
C LEU A 155 -28.86 6.92 -13.41
N ASN A 156 -27.72 7.49 -13.06
CA ASN A 156 -27.56 8.24 -11.81
C ASN A 156 -28.55 9.41 -11.67
N GLY A 157 -28.86 10.10 -12.76
CA GLY A 157 -29.78 11.22 -12.78
C GLY A 157 -31.19 10.79 -12.36
N GLU A 158 -31.68 9.68 -12.91
CA GLU A 158 -32.99 9.11 -12.58
C GLU A 158 -33.04 8.58 -11.14
N VAL A 159 -31.97 7.93 -10.67
CA VAL A 159 -31.87 7.47 -9.27
C VAL A 159 -31.92 8.67 -8.31
N HIS A 160 -31.15 9.71 -8.58
CA HIS A 160 -31.14 10.93 -7.78
C HIS A 160 -32.51 11.64 -7.81
N ARG A 161 -33.15 11.72 -8.99
CA ARG A 161 -34.51 12.27 -9.14
C ARG A 161 -35.52 11.53 -8.25
N LEU A 162 -35.50 10.20 -8.23
CA LEU A 162 -36.39 9.40 -7.38
C LEU A 162 -36.14 9.64 -5.89
N LEU A 163 -34.90 9.92 -5.49
CA LEU A 163 -34.54 10.23 -4.10
C LEU A 163 -35.11 11.59 -3.65
N ILE A 164 -34.95 12.64 -4.46
CA ILE A 164 -35.33 14.01 -4.08
C ILE A 164 -36.81 14.35 -4.38
N SER A 165 -37.48 13.58 -5.24
CA SER A 165 -38.84 13.91 -5.66
C SER A 165 -39.82 13.86 -4.48
N PRO A 166 -40.66 14.90 -4.29
CA PRO A 166 -41.70 14.90 -3.25
C PRO A 166 -42.82 13.90 -3.53
N THR A 167 -43.02 13.51 -4.79
CA THR A 167 -44.04 12.52 -5.18
C THR A 167 -43.60 11.07 -4.96
N SER A 168 -42.30 10.83 -4.76
CA SER A 168 -41.77 9.50 -4.47
C SER A 168 -42.15 9.05 -3.06
N LYS A 169 -42.66 7.83 -2.93
CA LYS A 169 -42.93 7.22 -1.61
C LYS A 169 -41.64 6.93 -0.86
N SER A 170 -41.76 6.87 0.47
CA SER A 170 -40.64 6.63 1.38
C SER A 170 -39.83 5.37 1.06
N PHE A 171 -40.48 4.25 0.69
CA PHE A 171 -39.75 3.01 0.39
C PHE A 171 -38.94 3.06 -0.92
N VAL A 172 -39.36 3.88 -1.89
CA VAL A 172 -38.60 4.14 -3.13
C VAL A 172 -37.38 5.00 -2.78
N LYS A 173 -37.57 6.08 -2.02
CA LYS A 173 -36.48 6.97 -1.55
C LYS A 173 -35.41 6.19 -0.78
N LYS A 174 -35.81 5.29 0.13
CA LYS A 174 -34.90 4.38 0.88
C LYS A 174 -33.99 3.60 -0.09
N LYS A 175 -34.57 2.99 -1.12
CA LYS A 175 -33.82 2.23 -2.12
C LYS A 175 -32.95 3.12 -3.00
N ALA A 176 -33.44 4.29 -3.41
CA ALA A 176 -32.68 5.23 -4.22
C ALA A 176 -31.42 5.72 -3.49
N ALA A 177 -31.53 6.08 -2.21
CA ALA A 177 -30.40 6.47 -1.38
C ALA A 177 -29.34 5.37 -1.27
N LEU A 178 -29.76 4.13 -0.98
CA LEU A 178 -28.84 2.98 -0.88
C LEU A 178 -28.24 2.58 -2.23
N THR A 179 -28.96 2.79 -3.33
CA THR A 179 -28.47 2.57 -4.69
C THR A 179 -27.36 3.57 -5.02
N LEU A 180 -27.57 4.87 -4.77
CA LEU A 180 -26.52 5.89 -4.91
C LEU A 180 -25.32 5.59 -4.01
N LEU A 181 -25.56 5.17 -2.77
CA LEU A 181 -24.47 4.80 -1.86
C LEU A 181 -23.61 3.67 -2.44
N ARG A 182 -24.23 2.64 -3.02
CA ARG A 182 -23.49 1.52 -3.60
C ARG A 182 -22.77 1.90 -4.89
N LEU A 183 -23.39 2.72 -5.73
CA LEU A 183 -22.75 3.26 -6.93
C LEU A 183 -21.54 4.12 -6.56
N TYR A 184 -21.68 5.02 -5.61
CA TYR A 184 -20.60 5.90 -5.14
C TYR A 184 -19.40 5.12 -4.60
N ARG A 185 -19.63 4.10 -3.77
CA ARG A 185 -18.54 3.26 -3.22
C ARG A 185 -17.71 2.56 -4.28
N LYS A 186 -18.29 2.32 -5.46
CA LYS A 186 -17.63 1.63 -6.55
C LYS A 186 -17.02 2.61 -7.57
N HIS A 187 -17.72 3.70 -7.83
CA HIS A 187 -17.37 4.73 -8.79
C HIS A 187 -17.74 6.10 -8.17
N PRO A 188 -16.80 6.74 -7.43
CA PRO A 188 -17.05 7.99 -6.72
C PRO A 188 -17.50 9.14 -7.63
N ASP A 189 -17.09 9.11 -8.89
CA ASP A 189 -17.40 10.05 -9.97
C ASP A 189 -18.90 10.10 -10.35
N ILE A 190 -19.69 9.08 -9.99
CA ILE A 190 -21.12 9.02 -10.31
C ILE A 190 -21.96 10.08 -9.59
N VAL A 191 -21.57 10.48 -8.38
CA VAL A 191 -22.35 11.42 -7.56
C VAL A 191 -21.88 12.84 -7.83
N SER A 192 -22.76 13.67 -8.40
CA SER A 192 -22.44 15.08 -8.64
C SER A 192 -22.33 15.86 -7.32
N PRO A 193 -21.29 16.69 -7.15
CA PRO A 193 -21.17 17.57 -5.98
C PRO A 193 -22.40 18.48 -5.77
N GLN A 194 -23.06 18.90 -6.85
CA GLN A 194 -24.22 19.81 -6.80
C GLN A 194 -25.44 19.23 -6.06
N TRP A 195 -25.46 17.93 -5.78
CA TRP A 195 -26.58 17.28 -5.10
C TRP A 195 -26.49 17.34 -3.58
N ALA A 196 -25.36 17.75 -3.03
CA ALA A 196 -25.07 17.69 -1.60
C ALA A 196 -26.15 18.35 -0.72
N GLU A 197 -26.50 19.62 -0.97
CA GLU A 197 -27.49 20.34 -0.15
C GLU A 197 -28.86 19.65 -0.13
N ARG A 198 -29.31 19.13 -1.28
CA ARG A 198 -30.59 18.43 -1.40
C ARG A 198 -30.56 17.10 -0.64
N ILE A 199 -29.46 16.36 -0.72
CA ILE A 199 -29.28 15.10 0.00
C ILE A 199 -29.24 15.37 1.52
N ILE A 200 -28.52 16.41 1.96
CA ILE A 200 -28.44 16.82 3.37
C ILE A 200 -29.82 17.19 3.92
N HIS A 201 -30.65 17.89 3.15
CA HIS A 201 -32.01 18.24 3.55
C HIS A 201 -32.88 17.00 3.83
N LEU A 202 -32.68 15.89 3.12
CA LEU A 202 -33.44 14.66 3.31
C LEU A 202 -33.10 13.91 4.60
N MET A 203 -32.08 14.32 5.35
CA MET A 203 -31.83 13.78 6.70
C MET A 203 -32.97 14.11 7.68
N ASP A 204 -33.71 15.18 7.44
CA ASP A 204 -34.85 15.62 8.24
C ASP A 204 -36.20 15.07 7.76
N ASP A 205 -36.21 14.10 6.82
CA ASP A 205 -37.45 13.50 6.29
C ASP A 205 -38.30 12.91 7.44
N SER A 206 -39.62 13.00 7.31
CA SER A 206 -40.56 12.52 8.34
C SER A 206 -40.51 11.00 8.50
N ASP A 207 -40.19 10.26 7.43
CA ASP A 207 -39.96 8.82 7.52
C ASP A 207 -38.53 8.54 8.02
N LEU A 208 -38.44 7.99 9.23
CA LEU A 208 -37.18 7.64 9.89
C LEU A 208 -36.31 6.64 9.11
N GLY A 209 -36.91 5.83 8.24
CA GLY A 209 -36.18 4.90 7.37
C GLY A 209 -35.53 5.61 6.18
N VAL A 210 -36.16 6.66 5.64
CA VAL A 210 -35.54 7.54 4.64
C VAL A 210 -34.37 8.27 5.29
N ALA A 211 -34.58 8.87 6.46
CA ALA A 211 -33.53 9.53 7.23
C ALA A 211 -32.33 8.59 7.48
N LEU A 212 -32.56 7.33 7.88
CA LEU A 212 -31.50 6.33 8.07
C LEU A 212 -30.71 6.01 6.78
N SER A 213 -31.43 5.83 5.67
CA SER A 213 -30.82 5.48 4.38
C SER A 213 -30.00 6.64 3.83
N VAL A 214 -30.53 7.86 3.94
CA VAL A 214 -29.85 9.11 3.54
C VAL A 214 -28.66 9.41 4.44
N THR A 215 -28.79 9.26 5.76
CA THR A 215 -27.66 9.42 6.69
C THR A 215 -26.52 8.47 6.34
N SER A 216 -26.83 7.22 5.94
CA SER A 216 -25.82 6.26 5.49
C SER A 216 -25.11 6.68 4.20
N LEU A 217 -25.83 7.32 3.27
CA LEU A 217 -25.27 7.93 2.07
C LEU A 217 -24.36 9.12 2.44
N VAL A 218 -24.88 10.08 3.21
CA VAL A 218 -24.15 11.28 3.66
C VAL A 218 -22.88 10.93 4.41
N MET A 219 -22.93 9.93 5.31
CA MET A 219 -21.74 9.44 6.02
C MET A 219 -20.61 9.01 5.09
N THR A 220 -20.95 8.41 3.95
CA THR A 220 -19.92 7.94 3.00
C THR A 220 -19.40 9.11 2.16
N LEU A 221 -20.29 10.01 1.71
CA LEU A 221 -19.93 11.19 0.93
C LEU A 221 -19.09 12.20 1.73
N ALA A 222 -19.40 12.38 3.01
CA ALA A 222 -18.71 13.31 3.89
C ALA A 222 -17.24 12.92 4.15
N GLN A 223 -16.89 11.63 4.10
CA GLN A 223 -15.51 11.18 4.31
C GLN A 223 -14.54 11.64 3.21
N ASP A 224 -15.05 11.86 2.00
CA ASP A 224 -14.25 12.33 0.87
C ASP A 224 -14.36 13.86 0.69
N ASN A 225 -15.49 14.47 1.07
CA ASN A 225 -15.76 15.90 0.88
C ASN A 225 -16.37 16.57 2.13
N LEU A 226 -15.57 16.77 3.19
CA LEU A 226 -16.06 17.30 4.47
C LEU A 226 -16.71 18.70 4.36
N GLU A 227 -16.08 19.63 3.63
CA GLU A 227 -16.58 21.02 3.56
C GLU A 227 -17.98 21.10 2.94
N GLN A 228 -18.20 20.36 1.86
CA GLN A 228 -19.47 20.34 1.15
C GLN A 228 -20.62 19.73 1.97
N TYR A 229 -20.31 18.81 2.89
CA TYR A 229 -21.29 18.16 3.75
C TYR A 229 -21.34 18.75 5.17
N LYS A 230 -20.68 19.89 5.44
CA LYS A 230 -20.66 20.55 6.77
C LYS A 230 -22.07 20.81 7.33
N GLY A 231 -23.04 21.13 6.47
CA GLY A 231 -24.44 21.32 6.87
C GLY A 231 -25.10 20.09 7.50
N ALA A 232 -24.57 18.88 7.25
CA ALA A 232 -25.05 17.65 7.85
C ALA A 232 -24.79 17.57 9.36
N TYR A 233 -23.75 18.25 9.87
CA TYR A 233 -23.39 18.22 11.28
C TYR A 233 -24.50 18.80 12.18
N ALA A 234 -24.96 20.01 11.87
CA ALA A 234 -26.03 20.67 12.62
C ALA A 234 -27.36 19.90 12.51
N LYS A 235 -27.68 19.36 11.32
CA LYS A 235 -28.86 18.52 11.12
C LYS A 235 -28.79 17.22 11.93
N ALA A 236 -27.63 16.57 11.98
CA ALA A 236 -27.46 15.36 12.75
C ALA A 236 -27.66 15.60 14.26
N ALA A 237 -27.12 16.70 14.78
CA ALA A 237 -27.32 17.12 16.17
C ALA A 237 -28.80 17.40 16.49
N ALA A 238 -29.48 18.19 15.64
CA ALA A 238 -30.89 18.51 15.82
C ALA A 238 -31.78 17.26 15.76
N ARG A 239 -31.52 16.35 14.81
CA ARG A 239 -32.28 15.10 14.68
C ARG A 239 -32.06 14.17 15.87
N LEU A 240 -30.83 14.10 16.39
CA LEU A 240 -30.51 13.31 17.57
C LEU A 240 -31.28 13.82 18.81
N LYS A 241 -31.30 15.15 19.02
CA LYS A 241 -32.09 15.77 20.08
C LYS A 241 -33.58 15.46 19.96
N ARG A 242 -34.17 15.60 18.77
CA ARG A 242 -35.60 15.30 18.53
C ARG A 242 -35.97 13.87 18.89
N ILE A 243 -35.10 12.91 18.59
CA ILE A 243 -35.35 11.49 18.91
C ILE A 243 -35.22 11.22 20.41
N LEU A 244 -34.19 11.76 21.08
CA LEU A 244 -33.83 11.39 22.46
C LEU A 244 -34.48 12.25 23.54
N ILE A 245 -34.65 13.54 23.28
CA ILE A 245 -35.14 14.54 24.23
C ILE A 245 -36.61 14.81 23.98
N ASP A 246 -36.97 15.16 22.74
CA ASP A 246 -38.34 15.54 22.39
C ASP A 246 -39.26 14.33 22.19
N GLY A 247 -38.68 13.12 22.05
CA GLY A 247 -39.43 11.86 21.90
C GLY A 247 -40.11 11.70 20.54
N GLU A 248 -39.58 12.33 19.49
CA GLU A 248 -40.19 12.32 18.16
C GLU A 248 -39.82 11.03 17.39
N TYR A 249 -40.61 9.98 17.61
CA TYR A 249 -40.53 8.73 16.85
C TYR A 249 -41.87 7.99 16.87
N THR A 250 -42.08 7.08 15.90
CA THR A 250 -43.24 6.18 15.90
C THR A 250 -42.92 4.86 16.57
N THR A 251 -43.94 4.16 17.10
CA THR A 251 -43.79 2.88 17.80
C THR A 251 -43.13 1.79 16.95
N ASP A 252 -43.29 1.87 15.63
CA ASP A 252 -42.72 0.90 14.69
C ASP A 252 -41.19 0.97 14.60
N TYR A 253 -40.59 2.06 15.06
CA TYR A 253 -39.14 2.27 15.12
C TYR A 253 -38.55 2.05 16.52
N LEU A 254 -39.34 1.51 17.45
CA LEU A 254 -38.88 1.11 18.77
C LEU A 254 -38.33 -0.32 18.72
N TYR A 255 -37.07 -0.51 19.09
CA TYR A 255 -36.46 -1.83 19.20
C TYR A 255 -36.23 -2.20 20.66
N TYR A 256 -37.05 -3.11 21.21
CA TYR A 256 -37.00 -3.50 22.62
C TYR A 256 -36.94 -2.30 23.59
N LYS A 257 -37.82 -1.31 23.40
CA LYS A 257 -37.87 -0.05 24.17
C LYS A 257 -36.74 0.94 23.94
N VAL A 258 -35.84 0.68 23.00
CA VAL A 258 -34.81 1.63 22.55
C VAL A 258 -35.30 2.35 21.29
N PRO A 259 -35.42 3.68 21.29
CA PRO A 259 -35.93 4.42 20.13
C PRO A 259 -34.88 4.50 19.02
N CYS A 260 -35.20 4.07 17.81
CA CYS A 260 -34.38 4.29 16.61
C CYS A 260 -32.85 3.99 16.77
N PRO A 261 -32.41 2.88 17.39
CA PRO A 261 -31.01 2.71 17.80
C PRO A 261 -30.01 2.82 16.64
N TRP A 262 -30.34 2.25 15.47
CA TRP A 262 -29.46 2.32 14.30
C TRP A 262 -29.33 3.72 13.72
N LEU A 263 -30.38 4.53 13.75
CA LEU A 263 -30.30 5.93 13.32
C LEU A 263 -29.46 6.74 14.30
N GLN A 264 -29.63 6.54 15.61
CA GLN A 264 -28.79 7.18 16.61
C GLN A 264 -27.30 6.88 16.40
N ILE A 265 -26.94 5.61 16.20
CA ILE A 265 -25.55 5.20 15.92
C ILE A 265 -25.01 5.90 14.67
N LYS A 266 -25.79 5.96 13.58
CA LYS A 266 -25.36 6.62 12.34
C LYS A 266 -25.18 8.13 12.52
N LEU A 267 -26.05 8.79 13.27
CA LEU A 267 -25.92 10.22 13.59
C LEU A 267 -24.69 10.49 14.46
N LEU A 268 -24.49 9.71 15.53
CA LEU A 268 -23.32 9.83 16.42
C LEU A 268 -22.01 9.59 15.67
N ARG A 269 -21.98 8.61 14.75
CA ARG A 269 -20.82 8.33 13.90
C ARG A 269 -20.56 9.44 12.89
N LEU A 270 -21.61 9.98 12.27
CA LEU A 270 -21.49 11.10 11.33
C LEU A 270 -20.88 12.33 12.01
N LEU A 271 -21.27 12.63 13.25
CA LEU A 271 -20.70 13.74 14.03
C LEU A 271 -19.19 13.57 14.25
N GLN A 272 -18.67 12.34 14.38
CA GLN A 272 -17.22 12.10 14.55
C GLN A 272 -16.37 12.38 13.30
N TYR A 273 -16.97 12.53 12.12
CA TYR A 273 -16.22 12.85 10.90
C TYR A 273 -15.84 14.33 10.82
N PHE A 274 -16.55 15.19 11.54
CA PHE A 274 -16.32 16.64 11.55
C PHE A 274 -15.60 17.06 12.82
N PRO A 275 -14.81 18.14 12.78
CA PRO A 275 -14.32 18.75 14.01
C PRO A 275 -15.49 19.28 14.87
N PRO A 276 -15.29 19.42 16.20
CA PRO A 276 -16.30 20.00 17.08
C PRO A 276 -16.78 21.37 16.58
N ALA A 277 -18.10 21.58 16.60
CA ALA A 277 -18.69 22.85 16.14
C ALA A 277 -18.30 24.03 17.04
N GLU A 278 -18.04 25.18 16.44
CA GLU A 278 -17.84 26.45 17.15
C GLU A 278 -19.15 26.98 17.75
N ASP A 279 -20.29 26.66 17.11
CA ASP A 279 -21.62 27.05 17.56
C ASP A 279 -21.98 26.39 18.91
N THR A 280 -22.12 27.24 19.93
CA THR A 280 -22.48 26.84 21.29
C THR A 280 -23.85 26.16 21.36
N HIS A 281 -24.82 26.56 20.53
CA HIS A 281 -26.14 25.94 20.52
C HIS A 281 -26.08 24.49 20.04
N VAL A 282 -25.33 24.22 18.97
CA VAL A 282 -25.14 22.86 18.43
C VAL A 282 -24.39 21.99 19.43
N ARG A 283 -23.35 22.51 20.09
CA ARG A 283 -22.62 21.79 21.14
C ARG A 283 -23.54 21.42 22.31
N GLU A 284 -24.40 22.33 22.74
CA GLU A 284 -25.34 22.08 23.84
C GLU A 284 -26.35 20.98 23.48
N MET A 285 -26.92 20.99 22.26
CA MET A 285 -27.82 19.92 21.80
C MET A 285 -27.16 18.53 21.81
N ILE A 286 -25.89 18.46 21.37
CA ILE A 286 -25.11 17.21 21.38
C ILE A 286 -24.85 16.78 22.83
N ARG A 287 -24.47 17.70 23.71
CA ARG A 287 -24.19 17.43 25.13
C ARG A 287 -25.41 16.89 25.87
N GLU A 288 -26.58 17.53 25.72
CA GLU A 288 -27.85 17.07 26.30
C GLU A 288 -28.19 15.64 25.84
N SER A 289 -28.04 15.39 24.53
CA SER A 289 -28.31 14.07 23.94
C SER A 289 -27.36 12.99 24.48
N LEU A 290 -26.06 13.28 24.59
CA LEU A 290 -25.06 12.38 25.13
C LEU A 290 -25.31 12.08 26.61
N GLN A 291 -25.64 13.09 27.42
CA GLN A 291 -25.97 12.90 28.83
C GLN A 291 -27.22 12.01 29.00
N LYS A 292 -28.24 12.20 28.15
CA LYS A 292 -29.43 11.33 28.14
C LYS A 292 -29.08 9.88 27.83
N ILE A 293 -28.23 9.62 26.83
CA ILE A 293 -27.75 8.27 26.50
C ILE A 293 -26.99 7.65 27.69
N LEU A 294 -26.08 8.41 28.31
CA LEU A 294 -25.31 7.94 29.46
C LEU A 294 -26.21 7.58 30.66
N ASN A 295 -27.29 8.33 30.88
CA ASN A 295 -28.25 8.07 31.95
C ASN A 295 -29.08 6.81 31.64
N LEU A 296 -29.57 6.64 30.41
CA LEU A 296 -30.33 5.46 29.99
C LEU A 296 -29.51 4.17 30.11
N ALA A 297 -28.20 4.25 29.85
CA ALA A 297 -27.29 3.12 30.02
C ALA A 297 -27.04 2.71 31.49
N MET A 298 -27.49 3.49 32.48
CA MET A 298 -27.39 3.10 33.90
C MET A 298 -28.51 2.15 34.32
N GLU A 299 -29.58 2.05 33.53
CA GLU A 299 -30.72 1.19 33.83
C GLU A 299 -30.35 -0.28 33.62
N THR A 300 -30.50 -1.10 34.66
CA THR A 300 -30.21 -2.54 34.57
C THR A 300 -31.34 -3.27 33.83
N ASN A 301 -31.04 -3.75 32.62
CA ASN A 301 -32.02 -4.42 31.77
C ASN A 301 -31.83 -5.95 31.77
N LYS A 302 -32.90 -6.68 32.06
CA LYS A 302 -32.90 -8.16 32.04
C LYS A 302 -32.90 -8.75 30.63
N ASN A 303 -33.34 -7.97 29.64
CA ASN A 303 -33.41 -8.42 28.25
C ASN A 303 -32.07 -8.16 27.54
N VAL A 304 -31.46 -9.22 27.01
CA VAL A 304 -30.16 -9.18 26.33
C VAL A 304 -30.21 -8.32 25.06
N GLN A 305 -31.28 -8.41 24.25
CA GLN A 305 -31.42 -7.63 23.03
C GLN A 305 -31.56 -6.12 23.32
N GLN A 306 -32.31 -5.77 24.37
CA GLN A 306 -32.41 -4.39 24.84
C GLN A 306 -31.05 -3.87 25.31
N ASN A 307 -30.34 -4.65 26.13
CA ASN A 307 -29.01 -4.30 26.64
C ASN A 307 -28.00 -4.12 25.50
N ASN A 308 -28.00 -5.02 24.51
CA ASN A 308 -27.14 -4.91 23.33
C ASN A 308 -27.43 -3.64 22.51
N ALA A 309 -28.71 -3.32 22.28
CA ALA A 309 -29.07 -2.11 21.54
C ALA A 309 -28.68 -0.83 22.29
N GLN A 310 -28.86 -0.79 23.61
CA GLN A 310 -28.43 0.33 24.44
C GLN A 310 -26.90 0.47 24.47
N ASN A 311 -26.18 -0.64 24.65
CA ASN A 311 -24.72 -0.65 24.64
C ASN A 311 -24.16 -0.22 23.27
N ALA A 312 -24.79 -0.62 22.17
CA ALA A 312 -24.37 -0.19 20.84
C ALA A 312 -24.45 1.34 20.67
N VAL A 313 -25.55 1.95 21.11
CA VAL A 313 -25.69 3.42 21.13
C VAL A 313 -24.68 4.05 22.11
N LEU A 314 -24.51 3.46 23.29
CA LEU A 314 -23.59 3.94 24.32
C LEU A 314 -22.13 3.95 23.84
N PHE A 315 -21.65 2.86 23.23
CA PHE A 315 -20.26 2.79 22.74
C PHE A 315 -20.01 3.82 21.63
N GLU A 316 -20.98 4.05 20.75
CA GLU A 316 -20.87 5.11 19.74
C GLU A 316 -20.89 6.51 20.38
N ALA A 317 -21.70 6.71 21.42
CA ALA A 317 -21.72 7.94 22.20
C ALA A 317 -20.39 8.18 22.94
N ILE A 318 -19.79 7.14 23.52
CA ILE A 318 -18.46 7.19 24.13
C ILE A 318 -17.41 7.60 23.09
N ASN A 319 -17.44 6.99 21.89
CA ASN A 319 -16.53 7.37 20.81
C ASN A 319 -16.68 8.84 20.39
N LEU A 320 -17.92 9.36 20.34
CA LEU A 320 -18.13 10.78 20.09
C LEU A 320 -17.64 11.66 21.24
N ILE A 321 -17.84 11.27 22.50
CA ILE A 321 -17.33 12.06 23.65
C ILE A 321 -15.80 12.12 23.63
N ILE A 322 -15.13 10.99 23.37
CA ILE A 322 -13.66 10.94 23.18
C ILE A 322 -13.24 11.84 22.01
N HIS A 323 -14.05 11.92 20.96
CA HIS A 323 -13.77 12.77 19.81
C HIS A 323 -13.85 14.26 20.13
N LEU A 324 -14.87 14.67 20.91
CA LEU A 324 -15.14 16.08 21.20
C LEU A 324 -14.11 16.69 22.16
N ASP A 325 -13.59 15.91 23.12
CA ASP A 325 -12.54 16.31 24.09
C ASP A 325 -12.79 17.65 24.83
N THR A 326 -14.06 18.03 25.01
CA THR A 326 -14.43 19.34 25.58
C THR A 326 -14.63 19.35 27.10
N GLU A 327 -14.80 18.19 27.76
CA GLU A 327 -15.18 18.12 29.18
C GLU A 327 -14.49 16.98 29.95
N HIS A 328 -13.49 17.33 30.78
CA HIS A 328 -12.79 16.39 31.67
C HIS A 328 -13.73 15.61 32.62
N GLY A 329 -14.85 16.20 33.02
CA GLY A 329 -15.84 15.56 33.90
C GLY A 329 -16.53 14.36 33.27
N LEU A 330 -16.92 14.46 31.99
CA LEU A 330 -17.51 13.34 31.23
C LEU A 330 -16.47 12.26 30.96
N MET A 331 -15.23 12.64 30.63
CA MET A 331 -14.13 11.71 30.38
C MET A 331 -13.80 10.83 31.59
N LYS A 332 -13.79 11.41 32.79
CA LYS A 332 -13.60 10.63 34.04
C LYS A 332 -14.74 9.62 34.28
N GLN A 333 -15.99 10.02 34.01
CA GLN A 333 -17.13 9.11 34.11
C GLN A 333 -17.04 7.95 33.10
N ILE A 334 -16.59 8.24 31.88
CA ILE A 334 -16.38 7.22 30.83
C ILE A 334 -15.29 6.24 31.24
N SER A 335 -14.13 6.72 31.72
CA SER A 335 -13.02 5.84 32.13
C SER A 335 -13.47 4.83 33.19
N THR A 336 -14.16 5.30 34.23
CA THR A 336 -14.71 4.44 35.29
C THR A 336 -15.73 3.42 34.74
N ARG A 337 -16.54 3.80 33.74
CA ARG A 337 -17.50 2.89 33.10
C ARG A 337 -16.81 1.85 32.22
N LEU A 338 -15.85 2.27 31.40
CA LEU A 338 -15.04 1.36 30.58
C LEU A 338 -14.29 0.35 31.46
N GLY A 339 -13.78 0.78 32.62
CA GLY A 339 -13.20 -0.10 33.65
C GLY A 339 -14.14 -1.22 34.12
N LYS A 340 -15.46 -0.95 34.23
CA LYS A 340 -16.47 -1.99 34.52
C LYS A 340 -16.73 -2.89 33.31
N PHE A 341 -16.74 -2.34 32.09
CA PHE A 341 -16.99 -3.12 30.88
C PHE A 341 -15.88 -4.12 30.57
N ILE A 342 -14.61 -3.77 30.80
CA ILE A 342 -13.49 -4.71 30.61
C ILE A 342 -13.50 -5.87 31.62
N GLN A 343 -14.23 -5.74 32.73
CA GLN A 343 -14.46 -6.81 33.71
C GLN A 343 -15.78 -7.56 33.48
N SER A 344 -16.54 -7.22 32.44
CA SER A 344 -17.82 -7.84 32.16
C SER A 344 -17.68 -9.35 31.98
N ARG A 345 -18.71 -10.12 32.39
CA ARG A 345 -18.77 -11.57 32.12
C ARG A 345 -18.94 -11.86 30.63
N GLU A 346 -19.53 -10.92 29.89
CA GLU A 346 -19.77 -11.04 28.45
C GLU A 346 -18.52 -10.66 27.65
N THR A 347 -18.00 -11.62 26.88
CA THR A 347 -16.79 -11.44 26.05
C THR A 347 -16.92 -10.27 25.06
N ASN A 348 -18.09 -10.11 24.43
CA ASN A 348 -18.35 -9.02 23.47
C ASN A 348 -18.28 -7.64 24.13
N VAL A 349 -18.76 -7.51 25.37
CA VAL A 349 -18.71 -6.26 26.13
C VAL A 349 -17.28 -5.96 26.57
N ARG A 350 -16.51 -6.98 27.00
CA ARG A 350 -15.07 -6.82 27.29
C ARG A 350 -14.30 -6.35 26.05
N TYR A 351 -14.55 -6.97 24.90
CA TYR A 351 -13.92 -6.61 23.63
C TYR A 351 -14.18 -5.13 23.28
N LEU A 352 -15.45 -4.69 23.29
CA LEU A 352 -15.81 -3.31 22.98
C LEU A 352 -15.29 -2.32 24.04
N GLY A 353 -15.26 -2.73 25.32
CA GLY A 353 -14.68 -1.97 26.40
C GLY A 353 -13.19 -1.68 26.20
N LEU A 354 -12.42 -2.71 25.83
CA LEU A 354 -10.98 -2.58 25.52
C LEU A 354 -10.76 -1.72 24.27
N GLU A 355 -11.57 -1.89 23.23
CA GLU A 355 -11.48 -1.09 22.00
C GLU A 355 -11.77 0.40 22.26
N ALA A 356 -12.85 0.72 22.99
CA ALA A 356 -13.18 2.10 23.35
C ALA A 356 -12.14 2.71 24.31
N MET A 357 -11.57 1.92 25.22
CA MET A 357 -10.49 2.38 26.10
C MET A 357 -9.18 2.61 25.33
N THR A 358 -8.93 1.83 24.27
CA THR A 358 -7.79 2.06 23.35
C THR A 358 -7.98 3.37 22.59
N HIS A 359 -9.19 3.65 22.11
CA HIS A 359 -9.53 4.93 21.49
C HIS A 359 -9.32 6.10 22.45
N LEU A 360 -9.73 5.94 23.71
CA LEU A 360 -9.49 6.94 24.76
C LEU A 360 -7.99 7.16 24.98
N ALA A 361 -7.19 6.10 25.10
CA ALA A 361 -5.73 6.19 25.26
C ALA A 361 -5.04 6.88 24.07
N ALA A 362 -5.59 6.71 22.87
CA ALA A 362 -5.05 7.31 21.65
C ALA A 362 -5.27 8.84 21.56
N ARG A 363 -6.25 9.40 22.30
CA ARG A 363 -6.58 10.84 22.25
C ARG A 363 -6.34 11.59 23.56
N ALA A 364 -6.40 10.90 24.70
CA ALA A 364 -6.30 11.54 26.01
C ALA A 364 -4.95 12.24 26.22
N GLU A 365 -4.98 13.42 26.84
CA GLU A 365 -3.75 14.12 27.25
C GLU A 365 -3.09 13.48 28.47
N THR A 366 -3.91 12.91 29.36
CA THR A 366 -3.44 12.21 30.56
C THR A 366 -3.95 10.78 30.58
N LEU A 367 -3.05 9.83 30.86
CA LEU A 367 -3.36 8.39 30.88
C LEU A 367 -3.74 7.88 32.28
N ASP A 368 -3.70 8.72 33.32
CA ASP A 368 -3.96 8.31 34.71
C ASP A 368 -5.29 7.58 34.92
N PRO A 369 -6.42 8.02 34.34
CA PRO A 369 -7.70 7.31 34.48
C PRO A 369 -7.69 5.89 33.90
N ILE A 370 -6.86 5.64 32.88
CA ILE A 370 -6.70 4.33 32.24
C ILE A 370 -5.72 3.47 33.05
N LYS A 371 -4.63 4.07 33.55
CA LYS A 371 -3.60 3.39 34.36
C LYS A 371 -4.17 2.77 35.65
N GLN A 372 -5.22 3.35 36.23
CA GLN A 372 -5.95 2.75 37.36
C GLN A 372 -6.48 1.33 37.07
N HIS A 373 -6.63 0.96 35.80
CA HIS A 373 -7.10 -0.34 35.36
C HIS A 373 -5.99 -1.21 34.75
N GLN A 374 -4.72 -0.82 34.85
CA GLN A 374 -3.59 -1.51 34.20
C GLN A 374 -3.52 -3.01 34.53
N GLU A 375 -3.71 -3.41 35.79
CA GLU A 375 -3.69 -4.83 36.19
C GLU A 375 -4.79 -5.65 35.51
N ILE A 376 -5.99 -5.07 35.36
CA ILE A 376 -7.12 -5.72 34.68
C ILE A 376 -6.83 -5.84 33.19
N ILE A 377 -6.23 -4.80 32.59
CA ILE A 377 -5.85 -4.78 31.18
C ILE A 377 -4.75 -5.83 30.91
N LEU A 378 -3.73 -5.93 31.77
CA LEU A 378 -2.73 -7.00 31.69
C LEU A 378 -3.37 -8.38 31.81
N GLY A 379 -4.35 -8.55 32.70
CA GLY A 379 -5.15 -9.77 32.83
C GLY A 379 -5.89 -10.16 31.55
N SER A 380 -6.24 -9.21 30.68
CA SER A 380 -6.92 -9.50 29.41
C SER A 380 -6.06 -10.26 28.40
N LEU A 381 -4.73 -10.24 28.54
CA LEU A 381 -3.83 -11.09 27.74
C LEU A 381 -4.03 -12.59 28.02
N LYS A 382 -4.62 -12.93 29.17
CA LYS A 382 -4.94 -14.31 29.57
C LYS A 382 -6.40 -14.69 29.27
N ASP A 383 -7.15 -13.85 28.53
CA ASP A 383 -8.53 -14.17 28.15
C ASP A 383 -8.59 -15.41 27.24
N ARG A 384 -9.69 -16.17 27.32
CA ARG A 384 -9.93 -17.36 26.50
C ARG A 384 -10.09 -16.99 25.02
N ASP A 385 -10.61 -15.81 24.73
CA ASP A 385 -10.82 -15.32 23.36
C ASP A 385 -9.60 -14.56 22.84
N ILE A 386 -9.06 -15.00 21.69
CA ILE A 386 -7.87 -14.37 21.08
C ILE A 386 -8.12 -12.92 20.61
N SER A 387 -9.35 -12.58 20.23
CA SER A 387 -9.70 -11.23 19.79
C SER A 387 -9.66 -10.26 20.97
N VAL A 388 -10.11 -10.69 22.15
CA VAL A 388 -9.98 -9.92 23.40
C VAL A 388 -8.51 -9.73 23.76
N ARG A 389 -7.70 -10.79 23.66
CA ARG A 389 -6.24 -10.71 23.91
C ARG A 389 -5.55 -9.71 22.99
N ARG A 390 -5.89 -9.69 21.70
CA ARG A 390 -5.39 -8.70 20.74
C ARG A 390 -5.79 -7.27 21.11
N LYS A 391 -7.04 -7.05 21.54
CA LYS A 391 -7.48 -5.72 22.02
C LYS A 391 -6.81 -5.31 23.33
N GLY A 392 -6.53 -6.25 24.22
CA GLY A 392 -5.70 -6.02 25.39
C GLY A 392 -4.30 -5.55 25.01
N LEU A 393 -3.68 -6.21 24.04
CA LEU A 393 -2.36 -5.84 23.50
C LEU A 393 -2.38 -4.47 22.80
N ASP A 394 -3.41 -4.14 22.01
CA ASP A 394 -3.61 -2.82 21.41
C ASP A 394 -3.67 -1.71 22.48
N LEU A 395 -4.44 -1.95 23.55
CA LEU A 395 -4.58 -1.00 24.65
C LEU A 395 -3.28 -0.82 25.41
N LEU A 396 -2.59 -1.91 25.77
CA LEU A 396 -1.27 -1.87 26.44
C LEU A 396 -0.26 -1.08 25.62
N TYR A 397 -0.22 -1.30 24.31
CA TYR A 397 0.63 -0.53 23.40
C TYR A 397 0.28 0.96 23.41
N SER A 398 -1.01 1.31 23.40
CA SER A 398 -1.44 2.72 23.34
C SER A 398 -1.35 3.46 24.69
N MET A 399 -1.44 2.75 25.83
CA MET A 399 -1.36 3.35 27.17
C MET A 399 0.06 3.34 27.76
N CYS A 400 1.02 2.77 27.03
CA CYS A 400 2.41 2.69 27.45
C CYS A 400 3.09 4.06 27.33
N ASP A 401 3.78 4.46 28.39
CA ASP A 401 4.62 5.65 28.46
C ASP A 401 5.91 5.36 29.25
N ALA A 402 6.78 6.36 29.39
CA ALA A 402 8.06 6.20 30.07
C ALA A 402 7.94 5.74 31.55
N THR A 403 6.79 5.93 32.19
CA THR A 403 6.59 5.55 33.61
C THR A 403 6.24 4.08 33.80
N ASN A 404 5.60 3.45 32.82
CA ASN A 404 5.12 2.06 32.92
C ASN A 404 5.71 1.12 31.87
N ALA A 405 6.55 1.61 30.95
CA ALA A 405 7.14 0.81 29.87
C ALA A 405 7.86 -0.45 30.35
N GLN A 406 8.69 -0.35 31.39
CA GLN A 406 9.43 -1.51 31.92
C GLN A 406 8.49 -2.62 32.42
N VAL A 407 7.41 -2.25 33.09
CA VAL A 407 6.40 -3.20 33.62
C VAL A 407 5.64 -3.85 32.46
N ILE A 408 5.14 -3.04 31.52
CA ILE A 408 4.36 -3.54 30.38
C ILE A 408 5.21 -4.46 29.50
N VAL A 409 6.42 -4.03 29.12
CA VAL A 409 7.32 -4.83 28.29
C VAL A 409 7.73 -6.13 29.00
N GLY A 410 7.98 -6.08 30.31
CA GLY A 410 8.28 -7.27 31.11
C GLY A 410 7.14 -8.30 31.08
N GLU A 411 5.91 -7.87 31.29
CA GLU A 411 4.72 -8.74 31.23
C GLU A 411 4.45 -9.26 29.80
N LEU A 412 4.64 -8.43 28.78
CA LEU A 412 4.51 -8.85 27.37
C LEU A 412 5.53 -9.93 27.00
N LEU A 413 6.79 -9.80 27.45
CA LEU A 413 7.81 -10.84 27.28
C LEU A 413 7.46 -12.13 28.04
N HIS A 414 6.92 -12.02 29.25
CA HIS A 414 6.47 -13.19 30.00
C HIS A 414 5.34 -13.92 29.26
N TYR A 415 4.38 -13.17 28.72
CA TYR A 415 3.27 -13.73 27.94
C TYR A 415 3.74 -14.34 26.61
N LEU A 416 4.73 -13.74 25.94
CA LEU A 416 5.30 -14.19 24.67
C LEU A 416 5.73 -15.66 24.67
N GLN A 417 6.25 -16.16 25.81
CA GLN A 417 6.70 -17.55 25.95
C GLN A 417 5.59 -18.58 25.65
N ASN A 418 4.35 -18.25 26.01
CA ASN A 418 3.19 -19.14 25.89
C ASN A 418 2.15 -18.62 24.90
N ALA A 419 2.50 -17.59 24.11
CA ALA A 419 1.55 -16.94 23.21
C ALA A 419 1.31 -17.77 21.94
N ASP A 420 0.06 -17.77 21.47
CA ASP A 420 -0.32 -18.41 20.20
C ASP A 420 0.40 -17.78 19.00
N PHE A 421 0.69 -18.58 17.98
CA PHE A 421 1.37 -18.11 16.75
C PHE A 421 0.67 -16.90 16.09
N ALA A 422 -0.67 -16.87 16.16
CA ALA A 422 -1.48 -15.81 15.54
C ALA A 422 -1.33 -14.42 16.20
N ILE A 423 -0.93 -14.31 17.48
CA ILE A 423 -0.71 -13.02 18.17
C ILE A 423 0.78 -12.71 18.35
N ARG A 424 1.64 -13.73 18.25
CA ARG A 424 3.07 -13.65 18.52
C ARG A 424 3.78 -12.59 17.67
N GLU A 425 3.60 -12.61 16.36
CA GLU A 425 4.24 -11.67 15.43
C GLU A 425 3.89 -10.21 15.76
N GLU A 426 2.61 -9.93 16.00
CA GLU A 426 2.12 -8.59 16.33
C GLU A 426 2.66 -8.09 17.68
N MET A 427 2.76 -9.00 18.66
CA MET A 427 3.30 -8.69 19.97
C MET A 427 4.81 -8.42 19.92
N VAL A 428 5.57 -9.22 19.17
CA VAL A 428 7.02 -8.99 18.97
C VAL A 428 7.28 -7.61 18.37
N LEU A 429 6.51 -7.23 17.35
CA LEU A 429 6.62 -5.90 16.74
C LEU A 429 6.32 -4.78 17.76
N LYS A 430 5.22 -4.90 18.53
CA LYS A 430 4.86 -3.91 19.54
C LYS A 430 5.89 -3.82 20.67
N ILE A 431 6.42 -4.95 21.15
CA ILE A 431 7.50 -4.97 22.15
C ILE A 431 8.71 -4.20 21.60
N ALA A 432 9.17 -4.53 20.38
CA ALA A 432 10.31 -3.86 19.77
C ALA A 432 10.13 -2.33 19.67
N ILE A 433 8.94 -1.87 19.25
CA ILE A 433 8.62 -0.44 19.16
C ILE A 433 8.61 0.21 20.54
N LEU A 434 7.94 -0.40 21.54
CA LEU A 434 7.88 0.17 22.89
C LEU A 434 9.25 0.26 23.54
N THR A 435 10.08 -0.77 23.37
CA THR A 435 11.46 -0.78 23.85
C THR A 435 12.28 0.30 23.17
N GLU A 436 12.15 0.50 21.86
CA GLU A 436 12.87 1.57 21.16
C GLU A 436 12.39 2.98 21.54
N LYS A 437 11.07 3.16 21.77
CA LYS A 437 10.48 4.47 22.06
C LYS A 437 10.74 4.92 23.50
N TYR A 438 10.66 4.01 24.46
CA TYR A 438 10.65 4.33 25.89
C TYR A 438 11.88 3.84 26.67
N ALA A 439 12.90 3.32 25.98
CA ALA A 439 14.19 3.09 26.63
C ALA A 439 14.75 4.41 27.16
N THR A 440 14.94 4.48 28.48
CA THR A 440 15.71 5.54 29.14
C THR A 440 17.15 5.09 29.40
N ASP A 441 17.32 3.80 29.66
CA ASP A 441 18.59 3.12 29.83
C ASP A 441 18.90 2.27 28.59
N VAL A 442 20.09 2.46 28.05
CA VAL A 442 20.57 1.76 26.85
C VAL A 442 20.91 0.31 27.17
N GLN A 443 21.34 0.02 28.41
CA GLN A 443 21.56 -1.36 28.85
C GLN A 443 20.25 -2.15 28.85
N TRP A 444 19.19 -1.57 29.43
CA TRP A 444 17.84 -2.13 29.38
C TRP A 444 17.37 -2.40 27.94
N TYR A 445 17.62 -1.49 26.99
CA TYR A 445 17.28 -1.71 25.58
C TYR A 445 17.96 -2.96 25.00
N VAL A 446 19.25 -3.13 25.25
CA VAL A 446 20.02 -4.28 24.75
C VAL A 446 19.49 -5.57 25.36
N ASP A 447 19.28 -5.62 26.68
CA ASP A 447 18.78 -6.81 27.39
C ASP A 447 17.42 -7.27 26.86
N ILE A 448 16.50 -6.33 26.70
CA ILE A 448 15.16 -6.64 26.19
C ILE A 448 15.22 -7.09 24.74
N SER A 449 16.06 -6.46 23.91
CA SER A 449 16.20 -6.83 22.49
C SER A 449 16.81 -8.22 22.33
N LEU A 450 17.87 -8.54 23.08
CA LEU A 450 18.48 -9.87 23.07
C LEU A 450 17.49 -10.94 23.57
N ARG A 451 16.76 -10.65 24.64
CA ARG A 451 15.74 -11.55 25.18
C ARG A 451 14.57 -11.77 24.22
N LEU A 452 14.14 -10.72 23.52
CA LEU A 452 13.08 -10.80 22.50
C LEU A 452 13.50 -11.71 21.34
N ILE A 453 14.74 -11.56 20.84
CA ILE A 453 15.29 -12.40 19.77
C ILE A 453 15.49 -13.84 20.26
N ALA A 454 15.92 -14.05 21.50
CA ALA A 454 16.07 -15.38 22.08
C ALA A 454 14.74 -16.16 22.13
N MET A 455 13.63 -15.47 22.38
CA MET A 455 12.32 -16.10 22.51
C MET A 455 11.57 -16.27 21.19
N ALA A 456 11.67 -15.29 20.28
CA ALA A 456 10.83 -15.24 19.08
C ALA A 456 11.56 -14.65 17.86
N GLY A 457 12.83 -15.00 17.68
CA GLY A 457 13.70 -14.45 16.63
C GLY A 457 13.16 -14.55 15.20
N ASP A 458 12.40 -15.59 14.85
CA ASP A 458 11.79 -15.77 13.51
C ASP A 458 10.79 -14.65 13.15
N HIS A 459 10.21 -14.00 14.17
CA HIS A 459 9.24 -12.91 14.00
C HIS A 459 9.87 -11.53 14.19
N VAL A 460 11.15 -11.47 14.58
CA VAL A 460 11.87 -10.22 14.76
C VAL A 460 12.41 -9.76 13.41
N SER A 461 12.16 -8.50 13.06
CA SER A 461 12.63 -7.96 11.80
C SER A 461 14.12 -7.62 11.85
N ASP A 462 14.80 -7.65 10.69
CA ASP A 462 16.25 -7.43 10.63
C ASP A 462 16.70 -6.08 11.19
N GLU A 463 15.83 -5.08 11.13
CA GLU A 463 16.10 -3.73 11.61
C GLU A 463 16.37 -3.71 13.12
N VAL A 464 15.79 -4.64 13.89
CA VAL A 464 15.98 -4.70 15.36
C VAL A 464 17.42 -5.10 15.70
N TRP A 465 17.94 -6.19 15.14
CA TRP A 465 19.31 -6.63 15.44
C TRP A 465 20.38 -5.70 14.87
N GLN A 466 20.12 -5.10 13.71
CA GLN A 466 20.97 -4.05 13.15
C GLN A 466 21.01 -2.82 14.06
N ARG A 467 19.88 -2.47 14.68
CA ARG A 467 19.81 -1.35 15.62
C ARG A 467 20.57 -1.64 16.92
N VAL A 468 20.48 -2.87 17.44
CA VAL A 468 21.28 -3.30 18.59
C VAL A 468 22.78 -3.11 18.31
N ILE A 469 23.27 -3.55 17.14
CA ILE A 469 24.67 -3.35 16.75
C ILE A 469 25.05 -1.87 16.71
N GLN A 470 24.24 -1.03 16.06
CA GLN A 470 24.50 0.42 15.98
C GLN A 470 24.61 1.07 17.36
N ILE A 471 23.71 0.70 18.28
CA ILE A 471 23.68 1.25 19.64
C ILE A 471 24.92 0.79 20.41
N VAL A 472 25.29 -0.48 20.34
CA VAL A 472 26.48 -1.00 21.03
C VAL A 472 27.76 -0.39 20.46
N THR A 473 27.90 -0.29 19.14
CA THR A 473 29.09 0.32 18.51
C THR A 473 29.24 1.80 18.87
N ASN A 474 28.15 2.55 18.96
CA ASN A 474 28.19 3.98 19.28
C ASN A 474 28.36 4.29 20.78
N ASN A 475 28.21 3.32 21.69
CA ASN A 475 28.29 3.54 23.14
C ASN A 475 29.38 2.64 23.75
N GLU A 476 30.58 3.21 23.93
CA GLU A 476 31.76 2.48 24.45
C GLU A 476 31.52 1.81 25.80
N GLU A 477 30.80 2.47 26.71
CA GLU A 477 30.50 1.96 28.06
C GLU A 477 29.73 0.62 28.06
N LEU A 478 29.00 0.32 26.97
CA LEU A 478 28.19 -0.90 26.87
C LEU A 478 28.91 -2.05 26.19
N GLN A 479 30.03 -1.81 25.51
CA GLN A 479 30.67 -2.80 24.64
C GLN A 479 31.10 -4.05 25.41
N VAL A 480 31.72 -3.88 26.59
CA VAL A 480 32.12 -4.98 27.47
C VAL A 480 30.91 -5.80 27.92
N TYR A 481 29.85 -5.12 28.36
CA TYR A 481 28.62 -5.75 28.83
C TYR A 481 27.91 -6.53 27.71
N ALA A 482 27.76 -5.90 26.54
CA ALA A 482 27.12 -6.50 25.37
C ALA A 482 27.92 -7.70 24.85
N ALA A 483 29.26 -7.64 24.85
CA ALA A 483 30.12 -8.76 24.46
C ALA A 483 29.98 -9.96 25.40
N GLN A 484 29.98 -9.75 26.72
CA GLN A 484 29.75 -10.80 27.71
C GLN A 484 28.38 -11.49 27.51
N ASN A 485 27.31 -10.68 27.43
CA ASN A 485 25.96 -11.20 27.27
C ASN A 485 25.76 -11.91 25.92
N ALA A 486 26.27 -11.33 24.82
CA ALA A 486 26.20 -11.96 23.51
C ALA A 486 26.92 -13.32 23.50
N LEU A 487 28.10 -13.42 24.13
CA LEU A 487 28.81 -14.69 24.26
C LEU A 487 28.00 -15.71 25.06
N GLN A 488 27.36 -15.29 26.16
CA GLN A 488 26.50 -16.18 26.95
C GLN A 488 25.32 -16.73 26.13
N TYR A 489 24.68 -15.91 25.30
CA TYR A 489 23.61 -16.37 24.41
C TYR A 489 24.12 -17.32 23.32
N VAL A 490 25.29 -17.05 22.73
CA VAL A 490 25.88 -17.92 21.70
C VAL A 490 26.31 -19.27 22.28
N LYS A 491 26.80 -19.30 23.53
CA LYS A 491 27.13 -20.54 24.26
C LYS A 491 25.91 -21.41 24.58
N GLY A 492 24.71 -20.85 24.58
CA GLY A 492 23.48 -21.61 24.81
C GLY A 492 23.24 -22.66 23.72
N ASP A 493 22.73 -23.84 24.11
CA ASP A 493 22.47 -24.94 23.17
C ASP A 493 21.49 -24.54 22.07
N HIS A 494 20.37 -23.91 22.46
CA HIS A 494 19.28 -23.47 21.58
C HIS A 494 19.36 -21.96 21.33
N CYS A 495 20.32 -21.54 20.50
CA CYS A 495 20.52 -20.14 20.13
C CYS A 495 19.87 -19.84 18.76
N HIS A 496 19.06 -18.79 18.68
CA HIS A 496 18.47 -18.35 17.42
C HIS A 496 19.55 -17.75 16.48
N GLU A 497 19.43 -17.98 15.18
CA GLU A 497 20.43 -17.54 14.19
C GLU A 497 20.75 -16.03 14.28
N THR A 498 19.75 -15.18 14.48
CA THR A 498 19.93 -13.73 14.65
C THR A 498 20.82 -13.38 15.86
N LEU A 499 20.77 -14.15 16.96
CA LEU A 499 21.68 -13.94 18.09
C LEU A 499 23.11 -14.34 17.73
N VAL A 500 23.29 -15.37 16.90
CA VAL A 500 24.61 -15.74 16.37
C VAL A 500 25.16 -14.63 15.47
N LYS A 501 24.31 -13.97 14.65
CA LYS A 501 24.72 -12.77 13.87
C LYS A 501 25.17 -11.63 14.76
N ILE A 502 24.39 -11.30 15.80
CA ILE A 502 24.75 -10.26 16.77
C ILE A 502 26.05 -10.63 17.48
N GLY A 503 26.17 -11.88 17.96
CA GLY A 503 27.36 -12.37 18.63
C GLY A 503 28.60 -12.35 17.74
N ALA A 504 28.51 -12.81 16.50
CA ALA A 504 29.62 -12.77 15.55
C ALA A 504 30.11 -11.33 15.29
N TYR A 505 29.21 -10.37 15.17
CA TYR A 505 29.60 -8.97 14.99
C TYR A 505 30.21 -8.36 16.27
N ILE A 506 29.49 -8.44 17.39
CA ILE A 506 29.91 -7.81 18.66
C ILE A 506 31.22 -8.43 19.16
N LEU A 507 31.37 -9.75 19.09
CA LEU A 507 32.61 -10.41 19.51
C LEU A 507 33.75 -10.14 18.53
N GLY A 508 33.47 -9.99 17.23
CA GLY A 508 34.47 -9.64 16.23
C GLY A 508 35.10 -8.25 16.43
N GLU A 509 34.31 -7.27 16.87
CA GLU A 509 34.83 -5.93 17.20
C GLU A 509 35.39 -5.88 18.64
N PHE A 510 34.60 -6.32 19.62
CA PHE A 510 34.82 -6.02 21.04
C PHE A 510 35.25 -7.24 21.87
N GLY A 511 35.48 -8.40 21.25
CA GLY A 511 35.87 -9.63 21.95
C GLY A 511 37.19 -9.51 22.69
N HIS A 512 38.08 -8.61 22.26
CA HIS A 512 39.36 -8.35 22.92
C HIS A 512 39.18 -7.69 24.30
N LEU A 513 38.11 -6.91 24.51
CA LEU A 513 37.82 -6.25 25.79
C LEU A 513 37.41 -7.22 26.91
N VAL A 514 36.96 -8.42 26.54
CA VAL A 514 36.50 -9.45 27.48
C VAL A 514 37.44 -10.65 27.56
N ALA A 515 38.54 -10.68 26.79
CA ALA A 515 39.42 -11.83 26.65
C ALA A 515 40.08 -12.26 27.98
N ASP A 516 40.40 -11.30 28.86
CA ASP A 516 41.02 -11.55 30.17
C ASP A 516 40.03 -12.03 31.24
N GLN A 517 38.73 -12.05 30.93
CA GLN A 517 37.70 -12.41 31.89
C GLN A 517 37.50 -13.94 31.95
N PRO A 518 37.22 -14.49 33.14
CA PRO A 518 36.93 -15.90 33.29
C PRO A 518 35.76 -16.33 32.38
N ARG A 519 35.95 -17.42 31.63
CA ARG A 519 34.99 -17.97 30.66
C ARG A 519 34.77 -17.14 29.39
N CYS A 520 35.61 -16.13 29.12
CA CYS A 520 35.55 -15.33 27.90
C CYS A 520 36.87 -15.36 27.13
N SER A 521 37.73 -16.36 27.38
CA SER A 521 39.03 -16.48 26.70
C SER A 521 38.87 -16.58 25.17
N PRO A 522 39.86 -16.15 24.38
CA PRO A 522 39.78 -16.19 22.91
C PRO A 522 39.39 -17.57 22.35
N ILE A 523 39.93 -18.64 22.96
CA ILE A 523 39.58 -20.02 22.58
C ILE A 523 38.12 -20.37 22.86
N GLU A 524 37.55 -19.89 23.97
CA GLU A 524 36.14 -20.13 24.30
C GLU A 524 35.20 -19.32 23.40
N GLN A 525 35.59 -18.10 23.03
CA GLN A 525 34.85 -17.29 22.05
C GLN A 525 34.85 -17.98 20.68
N PHE A 526 36.01 -18.47 20.24
CA PHE A 526 36.15 -19.24 19.01
C PHE A 526 35.30 -20.52 19.03
N MET A 527 35.40 -21.34 20.08
CA MET A 527 34.63 -22.59 20.19
C MET A 527 33.12 -22.34 20.19
N ALA A 528 32.65 -21.25 20.82
CA ALA A 528 31.23 -20.90 20.85
C ALA A 528 30.70 -20.59 19.44
N LEU A 529 31.42 -19.79 18.65
CA LEU A 529 31.02 -19.45 17.28
C LEU A 529 31.22 -20.63 16.30
N GLN A 530 32.33 -21.37 16.43
CA GLN A 530 32.62 -22.54 15.60
C GLN A 530 31.54 -23.62 15.77
N GLY A 531 31.10 -23.86 17.01
CA GLY A 531 30.03 -24.82 17.31
C GLY A 531 28.68 -24.49 16.67
N LYS A 532 28.43 -23.23 16.30
CA LYS A 532 27.20 -22.80 15.61
C LYS A 532 27.33 -22.74 14.09
N LEU A 533 28.54 -22.85 13.55
CA LEU A 533 28.84 -22.58 12.15
C LEU A 533 28.11 -23.56 11.20
N THR A 534 28.03 -24.85 11.55
CA THR A 534 27.32 -25.86 10.74
C THR A 534 25.80 -25.71 10.78
N ALA A 535 25.24 -25.18 11.87
CA ALA A 535 23.79 -25.07 12.08
C ALA A 535 23.17 -23.79 11.47
N CYS A 536 23.96 -22.77 11.14
CA CYS A 536 23.46 -21.48 10.63
C CYS A 536 23.39 -21.40 9.09
N SER A 537 22.64 -20.43 8.57
CA SER A 537 22.61 -20.12 7.12
C SER A 537 23.96 -19.61 6.59
N SER A 538 24.14 -19.63 5.26
CA SER A 538 25.35 -19.12 4.60
C SER A 538 25.68 -17.66 4.96
N SER A 539 24.66 -16.80 5.08
CA SER A 539 24.86 -15.39 5.46
C SER A 539 25.46 -15.25 6.87
N THR A 540 24.98 -16.05 7.82
CA THR A 540 25.51 -16.04 9.19
C THR A 540 26.91 -16.66 9.27
N ARG A 541 27.15 -17.73 8.51
CA ARG A 541 28.50 -18.31 8.37
C ARG A 541 29.49 -17.28 7.81
N ALA A 542 29.09 -16.48 6.83
CA ALA A 542 29.93 -15.42 6.28
C ALA A 542 30.28 -14.34 7.33
N MET A 543 29.32 -13.97 8.19
CA MET A 543 29.58 -13.07 9.32
C MET A 543 30.55 -13.68 10.35
N ILE A 544 30.43 -14.98 10.64
CA ILE A 544 31.36 -15.67 11.54
C ILE A 544 32.78 -15.71 10.94
N LEU A 545 32.93 -15.95 9.63
CA LEU A 545 34.24 -15.89 8.97
C LEU A 545 34.87 -14.49 9.07
N SER A 546 34.07 -13.43 8.95
CA SER A 546 34.56 -12.05 9.17
C SER A 546 34.93 -11.78 10.63
N CYS A 547 34.23 -12.36 11.60
CA CYS A 547 34.66 -12.35 13.00
C CYS A 547 36.02 -13.04 13.16
N PHE A 548 36.22 -14.18 12.50
CA PHE A 548 37.45 -14.95 12.60
C PHE A 548 38.67 -14.24 11.99
N VAL A 549 38.52 -13.48 10.90
CA VAL A 549 39.67 -12.72 10.37
C VAL A 549 40.08 -11.60 11.32
N LYS A 550 39.11 -10.96 11.99
CA LYS A 550 39.40 -10.02 13.08
C LYS A 550 40.09 -10.69 14.27
N TYR A 551 39.70 -11.91 14.62
CA TYR A 551 40.41 -12.69 15.63
C TYR A 551 41.85 -13.05 15.25
N VAL A 552 42.16 -13.23 13.96
CA VAL A 552 43.56 -13.44 13.56
C VAL A 552 44.41 -12.20 13.85
N ASN A 553 43.84 -10.99 13.68
CA ASN A 553 44.50 -9.74 14.03
C ASN A 553 44.63 -9.56 15.56
N LEU A 554 43.57 -9.87 16.31
CA LEU A 554 43.48 -9.61 17.76
C LEU A 554 44.15 -10.69 18.63
N PHE A 555 44.11 -11.96 18.22
CA PHE A 555 44.48 -13.11 19.06
C PHE A 555 45.48 -14.05 18.35
N PRO A 556 46.79 -13.77 18.43
CA PRO A 556 47.81 -14.59 17.78
C PRO A 556 47.84 -16.05 18.27
N GLU A 557 47.41 -16.31 19.50
CA GLU A 557 47.38 -17.63 20.15
C GLU A 557 46.43 -18.65 19.49
N ILE A 558 45.31 -18.19 18.90
CA ILE A 558 44.33 -19.05 18.23
C ILE A 558 44.46 -19.03 16.70
N LYS A 559 45.44 -18.27 16.16
CA LYS A 559 45.69 -18.13 14.72
C LYS A 559 45.74 -19.47 13.97
N PRO A 560 46.43 -20.53 14.46
CA PRO A 560 46.49 -21.82 13.73
C PRO A 560 45.11 -22.48 13.54
N GLN A 561 44.22 -22.35 14.53
CA GLN A 561 42.87 -22.93 14.47
C GLN A 561 41.98 -22.15 13.50
N LEU A 562 42.11 -20.83 13.47
CA LEU A 562 41.39 -19.94 12.55
C LEU A 562 41.81 -20.17 11.09
N VAL A 563 43.11 -20.32 10.83
CA VAL A 563 43.64 -20.63 9.49
C VAL A 563 43.07 -21.95 8.96
N HIS A 564 43.01 -22.98 9.81
CA HIS A 564 42.42 -24.27 9.43
C HIS A 564 40.94 -24.14 9.02
N VAL A 565 40.18 -23.27 9.68
CA VAL A 565 38.79 -22.99 9.31
C VAL A 565 38.73 -22.34 7.91
N PHE A 566 39.59 -21.36 7.61
CA PHE A 566 39.63 -20.76 6.27
C PHE A 566 40.05 -21.74 5.18
N GLU A 567 41.03 -22.60 5.43
CA GLU A 567 41.40 -23.67 4.50
C GLU A 567 40.22 -24.59 4.20
N PHE A 568 39.49 -25.03 5.24
CA PHE A 568 38.30 -25.87 5.07
C PHE A 568 37.20 -25.16 4.24
N HIS A 569 36.95 -23.88 4.51
CA HIS A 569 35.93 -23.10 3.80
C HIS A 569 36.36 -22.61 2.41
N SER A 570 37.65 -22.65 2.07
CA SER A 570 38.16 -22.30 0.72
C SER A 570 37.68 -23.26 -0.37
N HIS A 571 37.26 -24.47 0.02
CA HIS A 571 36.71 -25.49 -0.88
C HIS A 571 35.19 -25.62 -0.76
N ASN A 572 34.52 -24.64 -0.13
CA ASN A 572 33.08 -24.64 -0.01
C ASN A 572 32.40 -24.40 -1.38
N LEU A 573 31.21 -24.96 -1.56
CA LEU A 573 30.42 -24.79 -2.80
C LEU A 573 29.69 -23.44 -2.85
N ASP A 574 29.51 -22.80 -1.70
CA ASP A 574 28.91 -21.47 -1.58
C ASP A 574 29.96 -20.40 -1.91
N SER A 575 29.73 -19.60 -2.96
CA SER A 575 30.70 -18.61 -3.46
C SER A 575 31.02 -17.52 -2.44
N GLU A 576 30.06 -17.05 -1.66
CA GLU A 576 30.30 -16.00 -0.66
C GLU A 576 31.24 -16.52 0.44
N LEU A 577 31.02 -17.75 0.90
CA LEU A 577 31.89 -18.38 1.91
C LEU A 577 33.26 -18.70 1.34
N GLN A 578 33.32 -19.23 0.12
CA GLN A 578 34.56 -19.55 -0.57
C GLN A 578 35.39 -18.29 -0.82
N GLN A 579 34.77 -17.23 -1.34
CA GLN A 579 35.44 -15.96 -1.65
C GLN A 579 36.05 -15.38 -0.38
N ARG A 580 35.25 -15.23 0.70
CA ARG A 580 35.77 -14.73 1.98
C ARG A 580 36.88 -15.60 2.54
N ALA A 581 36.73 -16.92 2.53
CA ALA A 581 37.74 -17.83 3.05
C ALA A 581 39.07 -17.74 2.26
N CYS A 582 39.01 -17.68 0.93
CA CYS A 582 40.19 -17.52 0.07
C CYS A 582 40.86 -16.14 0.26
N GLU A 583 40.09 -15.06 0.31
CA GLU A 583 40.60 -13.71 0.53
C GLU A 583 41.23 -13.57 1.92
N TYR A 584 40.56 -14.06 2.97
CA TYR A 584 41.08 -14.04 4.33
C TYR A 584 42.33 -14.91 4.46
N LEU A 585 42.37 -16.10 3.86
CA LEU A 585 43.57 -16.94 3.84
C LEU A 585 44.75 -16.24 3.15
N THR A 586 44.48 -15.52 2.06
CA THR A 586 45.50 -14.73 1.35
C THR A 586 46.01 -13.58 2.21
N LEU A 587 45.10 -12.85 2.88
CA LEU A 587 45.45 -11.74 3.76
C LEU A 587 46.28 -12.20 4.97
N VAL A 588 45.92 -13.35 5.57
CA VAL A 588 46.61 -13.92 6.75
C VAL A 588 47.99 -14.49 6.41
N ASN A 589 48.21 -14.93 5.18
CA ASN A 589 49.48 -15.50 4.69
C ASN A 589 50.39 -14.47 4.02
N MET A 590 50.04 -13.17 4.03
CA MET A 590 50.94 -12.13 3.55
C MET A 590 52.21 -12.05 4.41
N PRO A 591 53.36 -11.66 3.81
CA PRO A 591 54.64 -11.59 4.52
C PRO A 591 54.72 -10.50 5.60
N THR A 592 53.78 -9.54 5.60
CA THR A 592 53.71 -8.42 6.55
C THR A 592 52.28 -8.26 7.06
N ASP A 593 52.11 -8.11 8.37
CA ASP A 593 50.80 -7.95 9.02
C ASP A 593 50.23 -6.53 8.92
N ASP A 594 50.96 -5.56 8.34
CA ASP A 594 50.56 -4.15 8.28
C ASP A 594 49.20 -3.96 7.58
N LEU A 595 48.98 -4.66 6.46
CA LEU A 595 47.72 -4.62 5.73
C LEU A 595 46.58 -5.27 6.54
N LEU A 596 46.85 -6.38 7.24
CA LEU A 596 45.86 -7.07 8.07
C LEU A 596 45.37 -6.16 9.21
N ARG A 597 46.29 -5.43 9.85
CA ARG A 597 45.96 -4.47 10.92
C ARG A 597 45.07 -3.34 10.39
N THR A 598 45.46 -2.69 9.30
CA THR A 598 44.68 -1.57 8.73
C THR A 598 43.30 -2.01 8.23
N VAL A 599 43.18 -3.21 7.65
CA VAL A 599 41.89 -3.74 7.16
C VAL A 599 40.97 -4.17 8.30
N CYS A 600 41.53 -4.66 9.40
CA CYS A 600 40.78 -5.13 10.58
C CYS A 600 40.72 -4.11 11.73
N ASP A 601 41.01 -2.83 11.46
CA ASP A 601 40.80 -1.75 12.42
C ASP A 601 39.33 -1.65 12.85
N GLU A 602 39.10 -1.01 13.99
CA GLU A 602 37.77 -0.84 14.57
C GLU A 602 36.84 -0.05 13.65
N MET A 603 35.60 -0.51 13.54
CA MET A 603 34.60 0.14 12.71
C MET A 603 34.22 1.53 13.26
N PRO A 604 34.16 2.57 12.42
CA PRO A 604 33.74 3.91 12.87
C PRO A 604 32.27 3.91 13.33
N PRO A 605 31.87 4.87 14.19
CA PRO A 605 30.51 4.96 14.68
C PRO A 605 29.50 5.19 13.56
N PHE A 606 28.31 4.60 13.70
CA PHE A 606 27.25 4.73 12.72
C PHE A 606 26.58 6.10 12.79
N PRO A 607 26.19 6.71 11.65
CA PRO A 607 25.42 7.95 11.64
C PRO A 607 24.00 7.72 12.17
N GLU A 608 23.38 8.77 12.72
CA GLU A 608 22.01 8.71 13.23
C GLU A 608 21.01 8.39 12.11
N ARG A 609 20.10 7.43 12.35
CA ARG A 609 19.05 7.03 11.41
C ARG A 609 17.67 7.05 12.08
N GLN A 610 16.65 7.37 11.30
CA GLN A 610 15.24 7.30 11.71
C GLN A 610 14.78 5.85 11.89
N SER A 611 13.85 5.60 12.82
CA SER A 611 13.33 4.25 13.07
C SER A 611 12.41 3.80 11.94
N ALA A 612 12.77 2.69 11.28
CA ALA A 612 11.95 2.07 10.24
C ALA A 612 10.75 1.29 10.81
N LEU A 613 10.70 1.02 12.12
CA LEU A 613 9.71 0.14 12.75
C LEU A 613 8.31 0.74 12.80
N LEU A 614 8.20 2.07 13.01
CA LEU A 614 6.90 2.77 13.07
C LEU A 614 6.16 2.77 11.72
N SER A 615 6.90 2.91 10.61
CA SER A 615 6.32 2.91 9.25
C SER A 615 5.59 1.61 8.90
N ARG A 616 6.05 0.47 9.42
CA ARG A 616 5.44 -0.85 9.17
C ARG A 616 4.16 -1.10 9.95
N LEU A 617 4.05 -0.55 11.17
CA LEU A 617 2.85 -0.73 11.99
C LEU A 617 1.61 -0.13 11.30
N HIS A 618 1.76 1.06 10.70
CA HIS A 618 0.66 1.76 10.04
C HIS A 618 0.23 1.13 8.71
N GLN A 619 1.13 0.46 7.98
CA GLN A 619 0.80 -0.26 6.75
C GLN A 619 -0.12 -1.48 6.99
N LYS A 620 0.00 -2.16 8.14
CA LYS A 620 -0.79 -3.38 8.44
C LYS A 620 -2.27 -3.10 8.77
N HIS A 621 -2.63 -1.85 9.08
CA HIS A 621 -3.99 -1.45 9.49
C HIS A 621 -4.81 -0.71 8.41
N ALA A 622 -4.29 -0.52 7.20
CA ALA A 622 -4.89 0.35 6.17
C ALA A 622 -6.12 -0.23 5.42
N ASN A 623 -6.50 -1.49 5.65
CA ASN A 623 -7.48 -2.20 4.80
C ASN A 623 -8.91 -2.27 5.36
N THR A 624 -9.44 -1.19 5.95
CA THR A 624 -10.88 -1.14 6.33
C THR A 624 -11.64 -0.11 5.50
N SER A 625 -12.82 -0.49 4.99
CA SER A 625 -13.67 0.34 4.11
C SER A 625 -14.26 1.60 4.77
N ASP A 626 -14.15 1.73 6.09
CA ASP A 626 -14.48 2.96 6.83
C ASP A 626 -13.14 3.57 7.27
N ARG A 627 -12.84 4.81 6.84
CA ARG A 627 -11.63 5.51 7.30
C ARG A 627 -11.78 5.71 8.80
N ARG A 628 -11.02 4.96 9.60
CA ARG A 628 -11.02 5.15 11.05
C ARG A 628 -10.60 6.58 11.35
N THR A 629 -11.34 7.25 12.24
CA THR A 629 -11.06 8.62 12.70
C THR A 629 -9.85 8.71 13.64
N TRP A 630 -9.21 7.56 13.91
CA TRP A 630 -8.06 7.40 14.81
C TRP A 630 -7.29 6.10 14.50
N VAL A 631 -6.03 6.04 14.92
CA VAL A 631 -5.12 4.89 14.79
C VAL A 631 -4.56 4.50 16.16
N VAL A 632 -4.22 3.22 16.33
CA VAL A 632 -3.62 2.67 17.55
C VAL A 632 -2.16 3.14 17.66
N GLY A 633 -1.77 3.72 18.80
CA GLY A 633 -0.38 4.18 19.03
C GLY A 633 -0.21 5.44 19.88
N GLY A 634 -1.20 5.79 20.70
CA GLY A 634 -1.17 6.99 21.53
C GLY A 634 -1.43 8.29 20.74
N LYS A 635 -1.29 9.43 21.43
CA LYS A 635 -1.52 10.78 20.87
C LYS A 635 -0.55 11.08 19.73
N ASP A 636 0.73 10.74 19.90
CA ASP A 636 1.78 11.01 18.90
C ASP A 636 1.48 10.35 17.55
N ALA A 637 1.05 9.08 17.55
CA ALA A 637 0.72 8.36 16.31
C ALA A 637 -0.49 8.95 15.55
N ASN A 638 -1.37 9.69 16.24
CA ASN A 638 -2.51 10.38 15.63
C ASN A 638 -2.17 11.82 15.20
N ALA A 639 -1.15 12.44 15.80
CA ALA A 639 -0.57 13.70 15.33
C ALA A 639 0.23 13.47 14.04
N ASP A 640 1.05 12.41 14.01
CA ASP A 640 1.85 12.01 12.86
C ASP A 640 1.00 11.68 11.63
N ALA A 641 -0.23 11.16 11.76
CA ALA A 641 -1.11 10.94 10.62
C ALA A 641 -1.57 12.25 9.92
N ARG A 642 -1.65 13.37 10.66
CA ARG A 642 -1.86 14.71 10.09
C ARG A 642 -0.56 15.29 9.51
N GLU A 643 0.59 15.00 10.11
CA GLU A 643 1.92 15.39 9.59
C GLU A 643 2.44 14.49 8.45
N LEU A 644 1.88 13.29 8.26
CA LEU A 644 2.12 12.47 7.06
C LEU A 644 1.28 12.97 5.88
N SER A 645 0.21 13.73 6.13
CA SER A 645 -0.55 14.46 5.11
C SER A 645 0.09 15.81 4.74
N MET A 646 0.99 16.33 5.56
CA MET A 646 1.79 17.54 5.30
C MET A 646 3.24 17.23 5.61
N GLY A 647 4.00 16.81 4.60
CA GLY A 647 5.37 16.33 4.77
C GLY A 647 6.25 17.18 5.69
N THR A 648 7.20 16.50 6.33
CA THR A 648 8.28 17.00 7.20
C THR A 648 7.89 17.34 8.65
N GLY A 649 7.68 16.31 9.47
CA GLY A 649 7.66 16.40 10.93
C GLY A 649 8.62 15.38 11.55
N ALA A 650 9.63 15.86 12.29
CA ALA A 650 10.69 15.03 12.87
C ALA A 650 10.43 14.75 14.37
N LEU A 651 10.37 13.48 14.76
CA LEU A 651 10.45 13.08 16.17
C LEU A 651 11.91 13.13 16.65
N LYS A 652 12.24 14.11 17.52
CA LYS A 652 13.51 14.15 18.25
C LYS A 652 13.53 13.07 19.34
N ARG A 653 14.63 12.33 19.47
CA ARG A 653 14.86 11.31 20.51
C ARG A 653 15.86 11.77 21.57
N THR A 654 15.75 11.13 22.75
CA THR A 654 16.28 11.50 24.07
C THR A 654 17.74 11.08 24.34
N PHE A 655 18.44 10.48 23.38
CA PHE A 655 19.83 10.00 23.57
C PHE A 655 20.87 11.02 23.09
N SER A 656 20.64 12.30 23.37
CA SER A 656 21.61 13.37 23.15
C SER A 656 22.00 13.95 24.51
N SER A 657 23.32 14.05 24.75
CA SER A 657 23.91 14.60 25.95
C SER A 657 23.33 15.98 26.31
N ASN A 658 22.69 16.07 27.47
CA ASN A 658 22.14 17.30 28.03
C ASN A 658 23.27 18.22 28.54
N VAL A 659 23.38 19.43 28.00
CA VAL A 659 23.97 20.58 28.69
C VAL A 659 22.95 21.73 28.63
N PRO A 660 22.48 22.29 29.76
CA PRO A 660 21.43 23.30 29.76
C PRO A 660 22.01 24.71 29.57
N LEU A 661 21.39 25.53 28.73
CA LEU A 661 21.59 26.99 28.75
C LEU A 661 20.24 27.73 28.72
N ASN A 662 20.17 28.67 29.64
CA ASN A 662 19.00 29.36 30.17
C ASN A 662 18.83 30.73 29.47
N GLY A 663 17.59 31.20 29.29
CA GLY A 663 17.28 32.64 29.12
C GLY A 663 16.55 33.07 27.83
N LYS A 664 15.30 33.53 27.97
CA LYS A 664 14.50 34.33 27.01
C LYS A 664 14.75 35.86 27.23
N PRO A 665 14.03 36.81 26.57
CA PRO A 665 14.03 37.20 25.14
C PRO A 665 14.12 38.75 24.93
N ASN A 666 14.47 39.25 23.72
CA ASN A 666 13.81 40.42 23.03
C ASN A 666 14.64 41.05 21.88
N GLY A 667 13.96 41.34 20.75
CA GLY A 667 13.88 42.70 20.16
C GLY A 667 14.95 43.23 19.18
N GLN A 668 14.67 43.09 17.86
CA GLN A 668 14.81 44.07 16.75
C GLN A 668 16.13 44.76 16.32
N VAL A 669 16.53 44.47 15.06
CA VAL A 669 16.83 45.35 13.90
C VAL A 669 18.19 46.11 13.74
N ALA A 670 18.91 45.71 12.67
CA ALA A 670 19.69 46.46 11.64
C ALA A 670 21.21 46.79 11.75
N THR A 671 21.90 46.36 10.68
CA THR A 671 22.98 47.00 9.85
C THR A 671 24.45 47.10 10.32
N GLY A 672 25.37 46.50 9.52
CA GLY A 672 26.59 47.19 9.05
C GLY A 672 27.99 46.73 9.50
N THR A 673 28.54 45.69 8.85
CA THR A 673 29.96 45.45 8.41
C THR A 673 31.22 45.76 9.28
N ASN A 674 32.02 44.68 9.41
CA ASN A 674 33.50 44.53 9.28
C ASN A 674 34.39 44.32 10.54
N GLY A 675 35.02 43.13 10.59
CA GLY A 675 36.43 42.95 11.02
C GLY A 675 36.78 41.76 11.94
N HIS A 676 37.10 40.59 11.36
CA HIS A 676 38.06 39.51 11.74
C HIS A 676 38.16 39.05 13.24
N SER A 677 38.12 37.77 13.62
CA SER A 677 38.79 36.57 13.05
C SER A 677 38.28 35.25 13.67
N ASN A 678 38.35 34.17 12.88
CA ASN A 678 38.50 32.74 13.22
C ASN A 678 37.34 31.92 13.84
N GLY A 679 36.91 30.92 13.07
CA GLY A 679 36.40 29.65 13.56
C GLY A 679 34.94 29.35 13.22
N VAL A 680 34.72 28.33 12.38
CA VAL A 680 33.45 27.62 12.18
C VAL A 680 32.38 28.34 11.34
N ALA A 681 32.52 28.31 10.00
CA ALA A 681 31.41 28.43 9.05
C ALA A 681 31.90 28.18 7.60
N ASP A 682 32.07 26.92 7.19
CA ASP A 682 32.13 26.59 5.75
C ASP A 682 31.59 25.19 5.43
N LEU A 683 30.60 24.73 6.20
CA LEU A 683 29.96 23.43 5.96
C LEU A 683 28.44 23.51 6.13
N ALA A 684 27.82 24.45 5.44
CA ALA A 684 26.37 24.55 5.30
C ALA A 684 26.02 24.74 3.81
N GLY A 685 26.10 23.64 3.05
CA GLY A 685 25.85 23.66 1.62
C GLY A 685 25.76 22.28 0.96
N LEU A 686 25.41 21.23 1.71
CA LEU A 686 25.22 19.87 1.17
C LEU A 686 23.81 19.39 1.49
N ASP A 687 22.92 19.64 0.54
CA ASP A 687 21.57 19.10 0.46
C ASP A 687 21.66 17.61 0.06
N LEU A 688 21.67 16.71 1.06
CA LEU A 688 21.82 15.26 0.90
C LEU A 688 20.48 14.55 0.59
N ASN A 689 19.76 15.03 -0.43
CA ASN A 689 18.67 14.29 -1.08
C ASN A 689 19.09 13.64 -2.42
N ALA A 690 20.40 13.50 -2.66
CA ALA A 690 20.92 12.71 -3.78
C ALA A 690 21.04 11.22 -3.38
N PRO A 691 20.48 10.28 -4.17
CA PRO A 691 20.62 8.85 -3.89
C PRO A 691 22.05 8.40 -4.21
N THR A 692 22.78 7.92 -3.21
CA THR A 692 24.09 7.27 -3.39
C THR A 692 23.94 5.83 -3.90
N PRO A 693 24.87 5.31 -4.74
CA PRO A 693 24.76 3.99 -5.35
C PRO A 693 25.03 2.89 -4.32
N SER A 694 24.05 2.01 -4.14
CA SER A 694 24.07 0.87 -3.22
C SER A 694 24.88 -0.31 -3.76
N GLU A 695 25.80 -0.84 -2.94
CA GLU A 695 26.32 -2.20 -3.02
C GLU A 695 25.21 -3.26 -2.79
N PRO A 696 25.39 -4.51 -3.28
CA PRO A 696 24.32 -5.46 -3.50
C PRO A 696 23.86 -6.10 -2.18
N LYS A 697 22.66 -5.77 -1.73
CA LYS A 697 21.97 -6.50 -0.64
C LYS A 697 21.29 -7.75 -1.21
N MET A 698 21.57 -8.89 -0.57
CA MET A 698 20.88 -10.17 -0.80
C MET A 698 19.35 -9.98 -0.78
N LEU A 699 18.70 -10.50 -1.82
CA LEU A 699 17.27 -10.37 -2.10
C LEU A 699 16.43 -11.10 -1.03
N LYS A 700 15.67 -10.32 -0.25
CA LYS A 700 14.43 -10.79 0.41
C LYS A 700 13.43 -11.23 -0.67
N ALA A 701 12.72 -12.33 -0.43
CA ALA A 701 11.68 -12.81 -1.35
C ALA A 701 10.67 -11.69 -1.68
N PRO A 702 10.36 -11.44 -2.96
CA PRO A 702 9.50 -10.33 -3.34
C PRO A 702 8.07 -10.56 -2.84
N ASN A 703 7.51 -9.52 -2.21
CA ASN A 703 6.10 -9.48 -1.84
C ASN A 703 5.26 -9.45 -3.12
N LEU A 704 4.67 -10.60 -3.48
CA LEU A 704 3.86 -10.81 -4.69
C LEU A 704 2.53 -10.02 -4.71
N ALA A 705 2.24 -9.20 -3.69
CA ALA A 705 0.94 -8.51 -3.54
C ALA A 705 0.94 -7.01 -3.92
N SER A 706 2.07 -6.30 -4.01
CA SER A 706 2.07 -4.82 -4.22
C SER A 706 2.60 -4.40 -5.60
N ALA A 707 1.86 -3.56 -6.32
CA ALA A 707 2.23 -3.04 -7.65
C ALA A 707 3.35 -1.98 -7.59
N ALA A 708 3.78 -1.62 -6.37
CA ALA A 708 4.67 -0.48 -6.12
C ALA A 708 6.18 -0.79 -6.28
N HIS A 709 6.59 -2.05 -6.42
CA HIS A 709 8.02 -2.41 -6.51
C HIS A 709 8.35 -3.00 -7.89
N LEU A 710 9.23 -2.31 -8.63
CA LEU A 710 9.79 -2.80 -9.88
C LEU A 710 10.77 -3.96 -9.61
N SER A 711 10.75 -4.97 -10.47
CA SER A 711 11.64 -6.14 -10.36
C SER A 711 13.11 -5.76 -10.60
N PRO A 712 14.08 -6.36 -9.87
CA PRO A 712 15.51 -6.10 -10.09
C PRO A 712 15.90 -6.24 -11.56
N GLY A 713 16.80 -5.38 -12.07
CA GLY A 713 17.28 -5.44 -13.46
C GLY A 713 16.37 -4.79 -14.52
N TRP A 714 15.23 -4.20 -14.14
CA TRP A 714 14.30 -3.53 -15.07
C TRP A 714 14.90 -2.33 -15.82
N GLU A 715 15.85 -1.61 -15.22
CA GLU A 715 16.36 -0.31 -15.71
C GLU A 715 17.13 -0.43 -17.02
N GLN A 716 17.88 -1.52 -17.20
CA GLN A 716 18.82 -1.67 -18.32
C GLN A 716 18.09 -1.69 -19.67
N GLY A 717 17.03 -2.50 -19.78
CA GLY A 717 16.21 -2.57 -20.99
C GLY A 717 15.35 -1.32 -21.17
N PHE A 718 14.75 -0.80 -20.10
CA PHE A 718 13.97 0.44 -20.13
C PHE A 718 14.78 1.61 -20.71
N ASN A 719 15.98 1.86 -20.18
CA ASN A 719 16.84 2.97 -20.60
C ASN A 719 17.29 2.86 -22.07
N LYS A 720 17.58 1.64 -22.55
CA LYS A 720 17.90 1.40 -23.98
C LYS A 720 16.69 1.67 -24.87
N LEU A 721 15.52 1.22 -24.43
CA LEU A 721 14.26 1.35 -25.17
C LEU A 721 13.67 2.75 -25.10
N LEU A 722 14.15 3.69 -24.28
CA LEU A 722 13.73 5.10 -24.37
C LEU A 722 14.17 5.76 -25.69
N VAL A 723 15.28 5.28 -26.27
CA VAL A 723 15.92 5.83 -27.46
C VAL A 723 15.69 4.95 -28.70
N ARG A 724 15.43 3.65 -28.50
CA ARG A 724 15.18 2.66 -29.56
C ARG A 724 13.70 2.29 -29.66
N SER A 725 13.27 1.89 -30.86
CA SER A 725 11.93 1.36 -31.09
C SER A 725 11.75 -0.07 -30.58
N ASP A 726 12.81 -0.86 -30.58
CA ASP A 726 12.77 -2.29 -30.32
C ASP A 726 14.01 -2.81 -29.59
N GLY A 727 13.84 -3.94 -28.89
CA GLY A 727 14.89 -4.58 -28.11
C GLY A 727 14.36 -5.40 -26.93
N VAL A 728 15.28 -5.96 -26.14
CA VAL A 728 14.95 -6.70 -24.92
C VAL A 728 14.68 -5.70 -23.78
N LEU A 729 13.48 -5.76 -23.21
CA LEU A 729 13.10 -4.98 -22.03
C LEU A 729 13.63 -5.62 -20.75
N TYR A 730 13.57 -6.95 -20.67
CA TYR A 730 14.00 -7.70 -19.50
C TYR A 730 14.31 -9.14 -19.89
N GLU A 731 15.32 -9.74 -19.27
CA GLU A 731 15.68 -11.14 -19.47
C GLU A 731 16.26 -11.74 -18.20
N ASP A 732 15.77 -12.92 -17.83
CA ASP A 732 16.35 -13.76 -16.78
C ASP A 732 16.46 -15.22 -17.26
N GLY A 733 16.71 -16.16 -16.33
CA GLY A 733 16.81 -17.58 -16.65
C GLY A 733 15.48 -18.24 -17.06
N GLN A 734 14.33 -17.61 -16.80
CA GLN A 734 13.01 -18.18 -17.05
C GLN A 734 12.28 -17.52 -18.23
N LEU A 735 12.37 -16.21 -18.36
CA LEU A 735 11.61 -15.42 -19.33
C LEU A 735 12.50 -14.40 -20.03
N GLN A 736 12.32 -14.24 -21.34
CA GLN A 736 12.84 -13.09 -22.09
C GLN A 736 11.67 -12.26 -22.60
N ILE A 737 11.70 -10.96 -22.31
CA ILE A 737 10.66 -10.00 -22.64
C ILE A 737 11.23 -9.02 -23.65
N GLY A 738 10.80 -9.17 -24.91
CA GLY A 738 11.09 -8.23 -25.98
C GLY A 738 10.00 -7.18 -26.10
N VAL A 739 10.35 -5.97 -26.53
CA VAL A 739 9.40 -4.91 -26.83
C VAL A 739 9.69 -4.37 -28.21
N ARG A 740 8.63 -4.12 -28.98
CA ARG A 740 8.65 -3.32 -30.21
C ARG A 740 7.58 -2.24 -30.10
N SER A 741 7.96 -1.00 -30.36
CA SER A 741 7.11 0.17 -30.21
C SER A 741 7.09 1.00 -31.49
N GLU A 742 5.91 1.42 -31.91
CA GLU A 742 5.70 2.32 -33.03
C GLU A 742 4.80 3.48 -32.58
N TYR A 743 5.17 4.71 -32.92
CA TYR A 743 4.43 5.92 -32.52
C TYR A 743 4.04 6.70 -33.76
N ARG A 744 2.78 7.12 -33.82
CA ARG A 744 2.22 7.95 -34.90
C ARG A 744 1.36 9.05 -34.28
N GLY A 745 1.90 10.27 -34.23
CA GLY A 745 1.26 11.38 -33.51
C GLY A 745 0.97 11.00 -32.05
N GLN A 746 -0.29 11.18 -31.63
CA GLN A 746 -0.74 10.90 -30.25
C GLN A 746 -0.95 9.41 -29.93
N MET A 747 -0.82 8.51 -30.91
CA MET A 747 -1.05 7.07 -30.73
C MET A 747 0.26 6.29 -30.73
N ALA A 748 0.37 5.27 -29.88
CA ALA A 748 1.48 4.33 -29.87
C ALA A 748 0.99 2.88 -29.89
N CYS A 749 1.63 2.03 -30.68
CA CYS A 749 1.46 0.59 -30.67
C CYS A 749 2.66 -0.04 -29.98
N LEU A 750 2.41 -0.75 -28.88
CA LEU A 750 3.43 -1.50 -28.15
C LEU A 750 3.14 -3.00 -28.28
N ILE A 751 4.06 -3.74 -28.87
CA ILE A 751 4.04 -5.19 -28.95
C ILE A 751 5.08 -5.72 -27.96
N THR A 752 4.61 -6.44 -26.94
CA THR A 752 5.47 -7.10 -25.96
C THR A 752 5.50 -8.58 -26.25
N TYR A 753 6.70 -9.12 -26.43
CA TYR A 753 6.96 -10.53 -26.72
C TYR A 753 7.46 -11.24 -25.46
N PHE A 754 6.82 -12.34 -25.08
CA PHE A 754 7.18 -13.16 -23.93
C PHE A 754 7.68 -14.52 -24.42
N LYS A 755 8.98 -14.77 -24.26
CA LYS A 755 9.63 -16.02 -24.66
C LYS A 755 9.96 -16.86 -23.43
N ASN A 756 9.46 -18.09 -23.40
CA ASN A 756 9.75 -19.05 -22.35
C ASN A 756 11.16 -19.66 -22.54
N LYS A 757 12.05 -19.42 -21.57
CA LYS A 757 13.42 -19.98 -21.54
C LYS A 757 13.53 -21.20 -20.61
N THR A 758 12.50 -21.52 -19.84
CA THR A 758 12.50 -22.68 -18.95
C THR A 758 12.38 -23.99 -19.74
N PRO A 759 12.88 -25.13 -19.20
CA PRO A 759 12.76 -26.44 -19.82
C PRO A 759 11.34 -27.04 -19.75
N ALA A 760 10.37 -26.33 -19.15
CA ALA A 760 8.99 -26.78 -18.96
C ALA A 760 7.98 -25.77 -19.54
N THR A 761 6.72 -26.18 -19.70
CA THR A 761 5.65 -25.26 -20.13
C THR A 761 5.29 -24.31 -18.99
N ILE A 762 5.32 -23.00 -19.27
CA ILE A 762 4.78 -21.99 -18.36
C ILE A 762 3.26 -21.99 -18.49
N SER A 763 2.53 -22.04 -17.37
CA SER A 763 1.06 -21.98 -17.34
C SER A 763 0.56 -20.81 -16.50
N SER A 764 -0.74 -20.51 -16.57
CA SER A 764 -1.36 -19.37 -15.87
C SER A 764 -0.67 -18.02 -16.15
N PHE A 765 -0.13 -17.85 -17.37
CA PHE A 765 0.55 -16.63 -17.77
C PHE A 765 -0.48 -15.49 -17.93
N THR A 766 -0.27 -14.40 -17.19
CA THR A 766 -1.17 -13.24 -17.17
C THR A 766 -0.37 -11.95 -17.07
N THR A 767 -0.92 -10.87 -17.64
CA THR A 767 -0.32 -9.54 -17.64
C THR A 767 -1.35 -8.49 -17.24
N THR A 768 -0.99 -7.59 -16.33
CA THR A 768 -1.81 -6.47 -15.90
C THR A 768 -1.01 -5.17 -16.04
N LEU A 769 -1.59 -4.18 -16.73
CA LEU A 769 -1.01 -2.85 -16.87
C LEU A 769 -1.50 -1.97 -15.72
N ASP A 770 -0.60 -1.13 -15.21
CA ASP A 770 -0.92 -0.12 -14.21
C ASP A 770 -0.20 1.19 -14.52
N LEU A 771 -0.72 2.28 -13.99
CA LEU A 771 -0.15 3.61 -14.10
C LEU A 771 -0.51 4.38 -12.82
N ASP A 772 0.33 5.34 -12.43
CA ASP A 772 0.05 6.21 -11.30
C ASP A 772 -1.34 6.88 -11.42
N GLU A 773 -2.14 6.89 -10.35
CA GLU A 773 -3.52 7.38 -10.37
C GLU A 773 -3.63 8.79 -10.95
N ASN A 774 -2.64 9.65 -10.68
CA ASN A 774 -2.61 11.03 -11.16
C ASN A 774 -2.40 11.15 -12.69
N GLU A 775 -1.97 10.08 -13.36
CA GLU A 775 -1.59 10.06 -14.78
C GLU A 775 -2.56 9.25 -15.64
N LYS A 776 -3.52 8.52 -15.04
CA LYS A 776 -4.50 7.67 -15.75
C LYS A 776 -5.41 8.46 -16.71
N GLU A 777 -5.62 9.75 -16.47
CA GLU A 777 -6.35 10.62 -17.38
C GLU A 777 -5.49 11.15 -18.54
N ASN A 778 -4.16 11.21 -18.34
CA ASN A 778 -3.21 11.79 -19.30
C ASN A 778 -2.74 10.77 -20.35
N LEU A 779 -2.62 9.50 -19.98
CA LEU A 779 -2.26 8.38 -20.86
C LEU A 779 -3.27 7.23 -20.70
N THR A 780 -3.97 6.89 -21.77
CA THR A 780 -4.89 5.75 -21.79
C THR A 780 -4.40 4.64 -22.71
N TRP A 781 -4.88 3.42 -22.51
CA TRP A 781 -4.54 2.29 -23.37
C TRP A 781 -5.71 1.37 -23.63
N ASP A 782 -5.62 0.65 -24.75
CA ASP A 782 -6.52 -0.42 -25.16
C ASP A 782 -5.71 -1.67 -25.51
N VAL A 783 -6.01 -2.78 -24.84
CA VAL A 783 -5.29 -4.05 -25.03
C VAL A 783 -5.95 -4.80 -26.18
N LYS A 784 -5.27 -4.83 -27.33
CA LYS A 784 -5.78 -5.47 -28.56
C LYS A 784 -5.61 -6.97 -28.55
N ASN A 785 -4.55 -7.46 -27.94
CA ASN A 785 -4.30 -8.89 -27.79
C ASN A 785 -3.63 -9.17 -26.45
N LEU A 786 -4.10 -10.20 -25.76
CA LEU A 786 -3.47 -10.73 -24.55
C LEU A 786 -2.53 -11.88 -24.92
N PRO A 787 -1.50 -12.14 -24.09
CA PRO A 787 -0.65 -13.30 -24.31
C PRO A 787 -1.40 -14.59 -23.99
N ASP A 788 -1.07 -15.68 -24.70
CA ASP A 788 -1.50 -17.04 -24.36
C ASP A 788 -1.24 -17.37 -22.89
N SER A 789 -2.23 -18.01 -22.24
CA SER A 789 -2.14 -18.42 -20.83
C SER A 789 -1.14 -19.56 -20.59
N THR A 790 -0.69 -20.22 -21.66
CA THR A 790 0.31 -21.27 -21.63
C THR A 790 1.36 -21.05 -22.70
N ILE A 791 2.65 -21.04 -22.32
CA ILE A 791 3.78 -20.86 -23.25
C ILE A 791 4.66 -22.10 -23.15
N VAL A 792 4.68 -22.91 -24.22
CA VAL A 792 5.50 -24.14 -24.29
C VAL A 792 7.00 -23.83 -24.19
N GLN A 793 7.82 -24.84 -23.89
CA GLN A 793 9.29 -24.70 -23.83
C GLN A 793 9.83 -24.07 -25.13
N GLY A 794 10.60 -22.99 -25.01
CA GLY A 794 11.14 -22.25 -26.16
C GLY A 794 10.09 -21.47 -26.98
N GLY A 795 8.81 -21.61 -26.63
CA GLY A 795 7.70 -20.91 -27.27
C GLY A 795 7.67 -19.42 -26.93
N GLN A 796 6.97 -18.66 -27.77
CA GLN A 796 6.82 -17.23 -27.62
C GLN A 796 5.34 -16.84 -27.76
N SER A 797 4.90 -15.97 -26.87
CA SER A 797 3.57 -15.34 -26.88
C SER A 797 3.72 -13.83 -27.01
N GLN A 798 2.66 -13.13 -27.44
CA GLN A 798 2.71 -11.68 -27.61
C GLN A 798 1.47 -10.97 -27.06
N GLN A 799 1.68 -9.79 -26.50
CA GLN A 799 0.63 -8.86 -26.10
C GLN A 799 0.74 -7.59 -26.95
N VAL A 800 -0.39 -7.10 -27.45
CA VAL A 800 -0.45 -5.87 -28.26
C VAL A 800 -1.29 -4.85 -27.51
N VAL A 801 -0.70 -3.69 -27.24
CA VAL A 801 -1.33 -2.59 -26.49
C VAL A 801 -1.25 -1.31 -27.30
N MET A 802 -2.39 -0.67 -27.49
CA MET A 802 -2.48 0.64 -28.13
C MET A 802 -2.57 1.71 -27.05
N PHE A 803 -1.56 2.57 -26.93
CA PHE A 803 -1.58 3.73 -26.04
C PHE A 803 -2.03 4.98 -26.79
N GLU A 804 -2.72 5.87 -26.09
CA GLU A 804 -3.13 7.20 -26.55
C GLU A 804 -2.68 8.24 -25.51
N ALA A 805 -1.82 9.17 -25.93
CA ALA A 805 -1.44 10.33 -25.12
C ALA A 805 -2.55 11.40 -25.22
N LYS A 806 -3.34 11.56 -24.16
CA LYS A 806 -4.42 12.55 -24.08
C LYS A 806 -3.89 13.93 -23.71
N LYS A 807 -3.02 13.98 -22.70
CA LYS A 807 -2.36 15.19 -22.18
C LYS A 807 -0.88 14.89 -21.90
N ILE A 808 -0.13 15.89 -21.45
CA ILE A 808 1.25 15.71 -20.97
C ILE A 808 1.24 14.82 -19.72
N PHE A 809 2.15 13.83 -19.68
CA PHE A 809 2.32 12.91 -18.56
C PHE A 809 3.79 12.77 -18.21
N GLU A 810 4.09 12.61 -16.92
CA GLU A 810 5.45 12.49 -16.42
C GLU A 810 5.85 11.04 -16.17
N LYS A 811 4.95 10.17 -15.74
CA LYS A 811 5.28 8.77 -15.37
C LYS A 811 4.95 7.78 -16.50
N SER A 812 5.85 6.83 -16.76
CA SER A 812 5.58 5.72 -17.68
C SER A 812 4.73 4.62 -17.02
N PRO A 813 3.89 3.91 -17.78
CA PRO A 813 3.10 2.78 -17.28
C PRO A 813 3.97 1.59 -16.89
N THR A 814 3.48 0.76 -15.98
CA THR A 814 4.10 -0.49 -15.56
C THR A 814 3.29 -1.69 -16.04
N VAL A 815 3.97 -2.80 -16.29
CA VAL A 815 3.36 -4.10 -16.57
C VAL A 815 3.75 -5.07 -15.47
N ARG A 816 2.75 -5.65 -14.81
CA ARG A 816 2.91 -6.81 -13.95
C ARG A 816 2.63 -8.07 -14.75
N ILE A 817 3.52 -9.04 -14.65
CA ILE A 817 3.48 -10.32 -15.34
C ILE A 817 3.46 -11.39 -14.25
N SER A 818 2.48 -12.28 -14.27
CA SER A 818 2.35 -13.37 -13.30
C SER A 818 2.21 -14.69 -14.03
N TYR A 819 2.95 -15.71 -13.62
CA TYR A 819 2.95 -17.01 -14.29
C TYR A 819 3.35 -18.16 -13.34
N LEU A 820 3.01 -19.39 -13.71
CA LEU A 820 3.33 -20.60 -12.97
C LEU A 820 4.43 -21.38 -13.71
N ALA A 821 5.60 -21.51 -13.07
CA ALA A 821 6.75 -22.28 -13.55
C ALA A 821 7.31 -23.11 -12.38
N GLY A 822 6.60 -24.19 -12.01
CA GLY A 822 6.83 -24.94 -10.77
C GLY A 822 6.22 -24.24 -9.54
N ALA A 823 6.55 -22.96 -9.35
CA ALA A 823 5.95 -22.06 -8.35
C ALA A 823 5.35 -20.81 -9.01
N LEU A 824 4.48 -20.09 -8.28
CA LEU A 824 3.91 -18.82 -8.74
C LEU A 824 5.00 -17.74 -8.74
N GLN A 825 5.27 -17.18 -9.91
CA GLN A 825 6.24 -16.10 -10.13
C GLN A 825 5.51 -14.81 -10.52
N ALA A 826 6.06 -13.66 -10.13
CA ALA A 826 5.60 -12.37 -10.63
C ALA A 826 6.74 -11.39 -10.87
N LEU A 827 6.66 -10.66 -11.97
CA LEU A 827 7.57 -9.58 -12.37
C LEU A 827 6.77 -8.28 -12.53
N THR A 828 7.32 -7.14 -12.10
CA THR A 828 6.73 -5.82 -12.36
C THR A 828 7.77 -4.95 -13.05
N LEU A 829 7.51 -4.55 -14.30
CA LEU A 829 8.47 -3.84 -15.16
C LEU A 829 7.90 -2.50 -15.62
N LYS A 830 8.74 -1.50 -15.80
CA LYS A 830 8.35 -0.21 -16.39
C LYS A 830 8.36 -0.33 -17.91
N LEU A 831 7.26 0.04 -18.58
CA LEU A 831 7.18 0.03 -20.03
C LEU A 831 7.83 1.30 -20.60
N PRO A 832 8.57 1.22 -21.73
CA PRO A 832 9.28 2.35 -22.33
C PRO A 832 8.33 3.27 -23.12
N VAL A 833 7.25 3.71 -22.48
CA VAL A 833 6.26 4.66 -23.00
C VAL A 833 6.43 5.96 -22.21
N SER A 834 7.04 6.95 -22.86
CA SER A 834 7.32 8.27 -22.31
C SER A 834 6.83 9.34 -23.27
N ILE A 835 6.55 10.54 -22.75
CA ILE A 835 5.92 11.62 -23.54
C ILE A 835 6.75 12.02 -24.75
N HIS A 836 8.09 12.00 -24.67
CA HIS A 836 8.97 12.38 -25.78
C HIS A 836 8.86 11.47 -27.01
N LYS A 837 8.35 10.24 -26.85
CA LYS A 837 8.16 9.34 -27.99
C LYS A 837 6.95 9.68 -28.86
N PHE A 838 6.04 10.53 -28.37
CA PHE A 838 4.91 11.09 -29.13
C PHE A 838 5.28 12.36 -29.90
N MET A 839 6.58 12.64 -30.01
CA MET A 839 7.14 13.75 -30.78
C MET A 839 7.46 13.33 -32.22
N ASP A 840 7.25 14.25 -33.17
CA ASP A 840 7.66 14.12 -34.57
C ASP A 840 8.77 15.15 -34.87
N PRO A 841 9.94 14.74 -35.40
CA PRO A 841 11.04 15.66 -35.69
C PRO A 841 10.63 16.74 -36.70
N ALA A 842 11.01 18.00 -36.44
CA ALA A 842 10.62 19.14 -37.27
C ALA A 842 11.85 19.87 -37.83
N GLU A 843 11.85 20.15 -39.13
CA GLU A 843 12.93 20.89 -39.78
C GLU A 843 12.61 22.39 -39.78
N LEU A 844 13.59 23.22 -39.43
CA LEU A 844 13.48 24.67 -39.40
C LEU A 844 14.78 25.30 -39.92
N THR A 845 14.65 26.41 -40.64
CA THR A 845 15.81 27.27 -40.97
C THR A 845 16.29 28.01 -39.71
N ALA A 846 17.54 28.50 -39.71
CA ALA A 846 18.08 29.28 -38.59
C ALA A 846 17.24 30.52 -38.28
N GLU A 847 16.76 31.24 -39.31
CA GLU A 847 15.90 32.41 -39.14
C GLU A 847 14.56 32.04 -38.48
N ASP A 848 13.93 30.96 -38.97
CA ASP A 848 12.68 30.44 -38.42
C ASP A 848 12.80 29.95 -36.98
N PHE A 849 13.93 29.31 -36.65
CA PHE A 849 14.21 28.85 -35.30
C PHE A 849 14.26 30.02 -34.33
N PHE A 850 15.09 31.04 -34.58
CA PHE A 850 15.21 32.17 -33.66
C PHE A 850 13.95 33.03 -33.61
N LYS A 851 13.20 33.13 -34.71
CA LYS A 851 11.88 33.78 -34.72
C LYS A 851 10.91 33.08 -33.76
N ARG A 852 10.79 31.76 -33.86
CA ARG A 852 9.93 30.95 -32.96
C ARG A 852 10.46 30.94 -31.52
N TRP A 853 11.78 30.85 -31.34
CA TRP A 853 12.46 30.90 -30.04
C TRP A 853 12.10 32.17 -29.29
N LYS A 854 12.20 33.34 -29.96
CA LYS A 854 11.81 34.64 -29.39
C LYS A 854 10.30 34.73 -29.14
N GLN A 855 9.48 34.20 -30.04
CA GLN A 855 8.01 34.21 -29.91
C GLN A 855 7.50 33.39 -28.73
N ILE A 856 8.11 32.24 -28.43
CA ILE A 856 7.72 31.42 -27.27
C ILE A 856 8.03 32.16 -25.95
N GLY A 857 9.13 32.92 -25.90
CA GLY A 857 9.53 33.70 -24.72
C GLY A 857 10.25 32.85 -23.66
N GLY A 858 10.37 33.40 -22.44
CA GLY A 858 10.99 32.72 -21.30
C GLY A 858 9.97 31.97 -20.43
N ALA A 859 10.25 31.85 -19.13
CA ALA A 859 9.34 31.22 -18.16
C ALA A 859 7.91 31.82 -18.23
N PRO A 860 6.85 31.00 -18.12
CA PRO A 860 6.82 29.57 -17.75
C PRO A 860 7.01 28.58 -18.92
N ARG A 861 7.20 29.07 -20.15
CA ARG A 861 7.34 28.25 -21.37
C ARG A 861 8.78 27.84 -21.70
N GLU A 862 9.68 28.05 -20.74
CA GLU A 862 11.09 27.71 -20.81
C GLU A 862 11.47 26.93 -19.55
N ALA A 863 12.21 25.84 -19.73
CA ALA A 863 12.88 25.14 -18.65
C ALA A 863 14.37 25.02 -18.99
N GLN A 864 15.23 25.32 -18.02
CA GLN A 864 16.68 25.29 -18.17
C GLN A 864 17.33 24.57 -16.99
N ALA A 865 18.29 23.69 -17.28
CA ALA A 865 19.12 23.05 -16.26
C ALA A 865 20.59 23.00 -16.69
N ILE A 866 21.48 23.02 -15.69
CA ILE A 866 22.91 22.80 -15.86
C ILE A 866 23.29 21.59 -15.01
N PHE A 867 23.86 20.54 -15.63
CA PHE A 867 24.15 19.27 -14.95
C PHE A 867 25.37 18.58 -15.56
N GLY A 868 26.04 17.73 -14.77
CA GLY A 868 27.19 16.93 -15.20
C GLY A 868 26.91 15.43 -15.22
N VAL A 869 27.95 14.61 -15.42
CA VAL A 869 27.87 13.15 -15.38
C VAL A 869 27.58 12.67 -13.96
N SER A 870 26.61 11.77 -13.82
CA SER A 870 26.27 11.06 -12.58
C SER A 870 26.89 9.66 -12.60
N GLY A 871 27.96 9.44 -11.82
CA GLY A 871 28.62 8.13 -11.71
C GLY A 871 30.08 8.21 -11.24
N LYS A 872 30.65 7.08 -10.77
CA LYS A 872 32.09 6.92 -10.51
C LYS A 872 32.86 7.05 -11.85
N GLY A 873 34.12 7.50 -11.80
CA GLY A 873 34.90 8.13 -12.90
C GLY A 873 35.15 7.38 -14.23
N ASP A 874 34.37 6.36 -14.57
CA ASP A 874 34.49 5.55 -15.80
C ASP A 874 33.43 5.91 -16.87
N ARG A 875 32.78 7.07 -16.77
CA ARG A 875 31.76 7.52 -17.75
C ARG A 875 32.04 8.93 -18.24
N GLU A 876 31.91 9.13 -19.54
CA GLU A 876 32.13 10.41 -20.21
C GLU A 876 30.92 10.84 -21.05
N ILE A 877 30.87 12.13 -21.41
CA ILE A 877 29.92 12.66 -22.38
C ILE A 877 30.72 12.95 -23.65
N THR A 878 30.45 12.20 -24.72
CA THR A 878 31.01 12.47 -26.04
C THR A 878 29.99 13.17 -26.93
N GLU A 879 30.46 13.90 -27.95
CA GLU A 879 29.61 14.49 -28.99
C GLU A 879 28.70 13.47 -29.67
N SER A 880 29.25 12.27 -29.94
CA SER A 880 28.50 11.16 -30.53
C SER A 880 27.36 10.65 -29.64
N PHE A 881 27.57 10.63 -28.31
CA PHE A 881 26.56 10.21 -27.34
C PHE A 881 25.43 11.24 -27.22
N VAL A 882 25.78 12.52 -27.14
CA VAL A 882 24.81 13.62 -27.08
C VAL A 882 23.94 13.63 -28.32
N THR A 883 24.55 13.59 -29.51
CA THR A 883 23.81 13.63 -30.79
C THR A 883 22.86 12.45 -30.94
N LYS A 884 23.33 11.22 -30.69
CA LYS A 884 22.48 10.00 -30.73
C LYS A 884 21.33 10.05 -29.72
N THR A 885 21.57 10.64 -28.54
CA THR A 885 20.54 10.76 -27.50
C THR A 885 19.48 11.78 -27.92
N VAL A 886 19.89 12.94 -28.44
CA VAL A 886 18.99 13.99 -28.94
C VAL A 886 18.12 13.44 -30.08
N GLU A 887 18.72 12.79 -31.07
CA GLU A 887 17.98 12.19 -32.19
C GLU A 887 17.02 11.09 -31.74
N GLY A 888 17.45 10.21 -30.83
CA GLY A 888 16.56 9.16 -30.33
C GLY A 888 15.48 9.66 -29.37
N PHE A 889 15.62 10.87 -28.85
CA PHE A 889 14.52 11.61 -28.20
C PHE A 889 13.59 12.31 -29.21
N ARG A 890 13.78 12.05 -30.51
CA ARG A 890 12.99 12.55 -31.64
C ARG A 890 13.08 14.06 -31.88
N TRP A 891 14.19 14.65 -31.48
CA TRP A 891 14.58 15.98 -31.93
C TRP A 891 15.21 15.90 -33.32
N ARG A 892 14.79 16.76 -34.25
CA ARG A 892 15.57 17.02 -35.45
C ARG A 892 16.71 17.94 -35.06
N VAL A 893 17.95 17.47 -35.16
CA VAL A 893 19.14 18.32 -35.02
C VAL A 893 19.20 19.28 -36.20
N LEU A 894 19.37 20.58 -35.93
CA LEU A 894 19.44 21.64 -36.92
C LEU A 894 20.87 22.14 -37.05
N ASP A 895 21.48 21.90 -38.20
CA ASP A 895 22.85 22.30 -38.47
C ASP A 895 22.97 23.82 -38.65
N MET A 896 24.10 24.38 -38.23
CA MET A 896 24.47 25.79 -38.47
C MET A 896 23.50 26.84 -37.90
N VAL A 897 22.64 26.48 -36.94
CA VAL A 897 21.73 27.44 -36.27
C VAL A 897 22.46 28.19 -35.14
N ASP A 898 23.27 27.50 -34.34
CA ASP A 898 24.08 28.13 -33.29
C ASP A 898 25.44 28.57 -33.85
N PRO A 899 25.94 29.78 -33.53
CA PRO A 899 27.29 30.19 -33.91
C PRO A 899 28.40 29.28 -33.38
N ASN A 900 28.18 28.58 -32.27
CA ASN A 900 29.12 27.59 -31.73
C ASN A 900 28.76 26.20 -32.28
N PRO A 901 29.61 25.57 -33.11
CA PRO A 901 29.32 24.28 -33.72
C PRO A 901 29.24 23.13 -32.69
N LYS A 902 29.74 23.34 -31.46
CA LYS A 902 29.60 22.36 -30.36
C LYS A 902 28.21 22.34 -29.73
N ASN A 903 27.41 23.38 -29.93
CA ASN A 903 26.06 23.47 -29.38
C ASN A 903 25.08 22.71 -30.29
N VAL A 904 24.21 21.91 -29.70
CA VAL A 904 23.19 21.14 -30.42
C VAL A 904 21.85 21.85 -30.32
N VAL A 905 21.29 22.21 -31.47
CA VAL A 905 19.96 22.84 -31.56
C VAL A 905 18.98 21.82 -32.12
N GLY A 906 17.81 21.70 -31.50
CA GLY A 906 16.78 20.74 -31.88
C GLY A 906 15.40 21.35 -32.06
N ALA A 907 14.62 20.83 -33.00
CA ALA A 907 13.20 21.17 -33.15
C ALA A 907 12.32 19.93 -33.35
N SER A 908 11.11 19.97 -32.79
CA SER A 908 10.14 18.88 -32.87
C SER A 908 8.71 19.35 -32.55
N VAL A 909 7.71 18.52 -32.85
CA VAL A 909 6.31 18.77 -32.51
C VAL A 909 5.81 17.61 -31.65
N LEU A 910 5.31 17.90 -30.45
CA LEU A 910 4.68 16.92 -29.57
C LEU A 910 3.18 16.81 -29.85
N HIS A 911 2.65 15.59 -29.91
CA HIS A 911 1.26 15.33 -30.25
C HIS A 911 0.48 14.73 -29.07
N THR A 912 -0.65 15.34 -28.72
CA THR A 912 -1.62 14.82 -27.74
C THR A 912 -3.05 14.95 -28.28
N SER A 913 -3.98 14.08 -27.86
CA SER A 913 -5.36 14.12 -28.40
C SER A 913 -6.22 15.25 -27.82
N GLN A 914 -6.04 15.60 -26.54
CA GLN A 914 -6.81 16.66 -25.87
C GLN A 914 -6.03 17.97 -25.74
N GLY A 915 -4.71 17.90 -25.54
CA GLY A 915 -3.84 19.09 -25.44
C GLY A 915 -3.47 19.70 -26.79
N GLY A 916 -3.60 18.95 -27.89
CA GLY A 916 -3.25 19.40 -29.23
C GLY A 916 -1.77 19.16 -29.58
N LYS A 917 -1.25 19.98 -30.50
CA LYS A 917 0.12 19.89 -31.01
C LYS A 917 0.96 21.01 -30.41
N PHE A 918 2.10 20.67 -29.82
CA PHE A 918 2.99 21.63 -29.17
C PHE A 918 4.31 21.72 -29.94
N GLY A 919 4.70 22.93 -30.35
CA GLY A 919 6.00 23.16 -30.96
C GLY A 919 7.07 23.22 -29.88
N CYS A 920 8.09 22.37 -30.00
CA CYS A 920 9.18 22.26 -29.02
C CYS A 920 10.51 22.66 -29.69
N LEU A 921 11.29 23.50 -29.01
CA LEU A 921 12.63 23.92 -29.41
C LEU A 921 13.62 23.62 -28.28
N MET A 922 14.80 23.16 -28.64
CA MET A 922 15.87 22.80 -27.70
C MET A 922 17.17 23.49 -28.11
N ARG A 923 17.92 23.96 -27.12
CA ARG A 923 19.31 24.37 -27.25
C ARG A 923 20.14 23.72 -26.15
N LEU A 924 21.11 22.91 -26.54
CA LEU A 924 21.99 22.14 -25.66
C LEU A 924 23.43 22.64 -25.85
N GLU A 925 24.05 23.09 -24.77
CA GLU A 925 25.38 23.69 -24.74
C GLU A 925 26.30 22.79 -23.90
N PRO A 926 27.02 21.82 -24.51
CA PRO A 926 27.89 20.91 -23.81
C PRO A 926 29.30 21.49 -23.64
N ASN A 927 29.86 21.35 -22.44
CA ASN A 927 31.26 21.64 -22.15
C ASN A 927 32.03 20.32 -21.95
N TYR A 928 32.69 19.86 -23.02
CA TYR A 928 33.41 18.59 -23.07
C TYR A 928 34.75 18.58 -22.29
N GLY A 929 35.16 19.70 -21.66
CA GLY A 929 36.46 19.85 -21.02
C GLY A 929 37.59 20.09 -22.04
N GLN A 930 38.54 20.98 -21.74
CA GLN A 930 39.74 21.16 -22.57
C GLN A 930 40.74 20.03 -22.29
N GLN A 931 41.26 19.39 -23.34
CA GLN A 931 42.56 18.69 -23.26
C GLN A 931 43.63 19.75 -22.98
N VAL A 932 44.12 19.81 -21.74
CA VAL A 932 45.31 20.58 -21.41
C VAL A 932 46.51 19.84 -21.99
N GLY A 933 47.22 20.50 -22.91
CA GLY A 933 48.43 19.99 -23.54
C GLY A 933 49.53 19.64 -22.52
N GLU A 934 50.42 18.77 -22.97
CA GLU A 934 51.58 18.22 -22.27
C GLU A 934 52.31 19.24 -21.36
N THR A 935 52.88 18.71 -20.28
CA THR A 935 53.78 19.36 -19.28
C THR A 935 53.14 19.88 -17.99
N ILE A 936 52.65 18.97 -17.11
CA ILE A 936 52.49 19.26 -15.66
C ILE A 936 53.02 18.05 -14.85
N PRO A 937 53.79 18.24 -13.76
CA PRO A 937 54.36 17.15 -12.95
C PRO A 937 53.29 16.29 -12.26
N LEU A 938 53.59 15.00 -12.09
CA LEU A 938 52.72 13.94 -11.51
C LEU A 938 52.14 14.23 -10.11
N GLN A 939 52.59 15.26 -9.40
CA GLN A 939 52.05 15.67 -8.09
C GLN A 939 50.85 16.63 -8.19
N MET A 940 50.47 17.09 -9.38
CA MET A 940 49.36 18.03 -9.58
C MET A 940 48.11 17.41 -10.25
N LEU A 941 48.11 16.09 -10.51
CA LEU A 941 47.06 15.42 -11.29
C LEU A 941 45.73 15.19 -10.53
N HIS A 942 45.70 15.39 -9.21
CA HIS A 942 44.50 15.11 -8.39
C HIS A 942 43.56 16.32 -8.16
N ILE A 943 43.91 17.53 -8.62
CA ILE A 943 43.19 18.76 -8.22
C ILE A 943 42.54 19.52 -9.41
N LEU A 944 42.60 19.01 -10.64
CA LEU A 944 41.94 19.62 -11.80
C LEU A 944 41.16 18.62 -12.65
N THR A 945 40.16 17.94 -12.07
CA THR A 945 39.10 17.32 -12.87
C THR A 945 38.15 18.42 -13.34
N VAL A 946 38.33 18.88 -14.58
CA VAL A 946 37.34 19.73 -15.26
C VAL A 946 36.06 18.92 -15.41
N HIS A 947 35.07 19.18 -14.55
CA HIS A 947 33.76 18.52 -14.63
C HIS A 947 33.10 18.83 -15.99
N GLN A 948 32.84 17.81 -16.80
CA GLN A 948 32.02 17.94 -18.01
C GLN A 948 30.61 18.35 -17.60
N MET A 949 30.14 19.49 -18.11
CA MET A 949 28.84 20.07 -17.76
C MET A 949 28.03 20.35 -19.02
N ILE A 950 26.73 20.06 -18.99
CA ILE A 950 25.77 20.37 -20.04
C ILE A 950 24.81 21.43 -19.51
N ARG A 951 24.58 22.48 -20.29
CA ARG A 951 23.45 23.38 -20.13
C ARG A 951 22.39 23.03 -21.17
N LEU A 952 21.20 22.63 -20.73
CA LEU A 952 20.07 22.29 -21.58
C LEU A 952 18.94 23.28 -21.37
N THR A 953 18.46 23.88 -22.46
CA THR A 953 17.31 24.79 -22.47
C THR A 953 16.26 24.25 -23.42
N ILE A 954 15.03 24.07 -22.94
CA ILE A 954 13.87 23.64 -23.73
C ILE A 954 12.79 24.70 -23.65
N ARG A 955 12.24 25.07 -24.81
CA ARG A 955 11.08 25.96 -24.95
C ARG A 955 9.96 25.24 -25.66
N ALA A 956 8.72 25.45 -25.22
CA ALA A 956 7.55 24.89 -25.89
C ALA A 956 6.40 25.89 -25.96
N THR A 957 5.50 25.72 -26.93
CA THR A 957 4.33 26.60 -27.09
C THR A 957 3.34 26.53 -25.92
N ASP A 958 3.42 25.48 -25.11
CA ASP A 958 2.63 25.24 -23.90
C ASP A 958 3.55 25.11 -22.68
N ASP A 959 3.12 25.62 -21.52
CA ASP A 959 3.96 25.70 -20.31
C ASP A 959 4.06 24.39 -19.53
N SER A 960 3.18 23.41 -19.79
CA SER A 960 3.23 22.10 -19.14
C SER A 960 4.33 21.17 -19.70
N VAL A 961 4.86 21.48 -20.89
CA VAL A 961 5.79 20.61 -21.65
C VAL A 961 7.27 20.75 -21.23
N PRO A 962 7.85 21.96 -21.07
CA PRO A 962 9.29 22.14 -20.97
C PRO A 962 9.93 21.41 -19.78
N ALA A 963 9.31 21.47 -18.60
CA ALA A 963 9.85 20.85 -17.38
C ALA A 963 9.90 19.32 -17.50
N VAL A 964 8.87 18.71 -18.09
CA VAL A 964 8.78 17.26 -18.25
C VAL A 964 9.83 16.75 -19.25
N LEU A 965 9.95 17.40 -20.41
CA LEU A 965 10.98 17.02 -21.40
C LEU A 965 12.41 17.23 -20.87
N LEU A 966 12.64 18.33 -20.14
CA LEU A 966 13.94 18.65 -19.54
C LEU A 966 14.37 17.54 -18.58
N LYS A 967 13.46 17.08 -17.70
CA LYS A 967 13.72 16.03 -16.73
C LYS A 967 14.17 14.72 -17.41
N TYR A 968 13.41 14.25 -18.40
CA TYR A 968 13.76 13.01 -19.12
C TYR A 968 15.11 13.10 -19.86
N MET A 969 15.39 14.25 -20.48
CA MET A 969 16.68 14.45 -21.16
C MET A 969 17.84 14.56 -20.18
N GLN A 970 17.63 15.25 -19.04
CA GLN A 970 18.63 15.37 -17.98
C GLN A 970 18.98 14.00 -17.40
N GLU A 971 17.99 13.18 -17.03
CA GLU A 971 18.22 11.83 -16.50
C GLU A 971 19.03 10.97 -17.48
N ARG A 972 18.76 11.07 -18.79
CA ARG A 972 19.46 10.29 -19.80
C ARG A 972 20.87 10.81 -20.08
N LEU A 973 21.04 12.12 -20.23
CA LEU A 973 22.33 12.74 -20.57
C LEU A 973 23.31 12.68 -19.41
N ALA A 974 22.82 12.82 -18.17
CA ALA A 974 23.65 12.68 -16.96
C ALA A 974 24.22 11.26 -16.79
N ALA A 975 23.61 10.23 -17.39
CA ALA A 975 24.11 8.86 -17.29
C ALA A 975 25.46 8.65 -18.00
N GLY A 976 25.79 9.42 -19.04
CA GLY A 976 27.03 9.27 -19.81
C GLY A 976 27.19 7.92 -20.54
N ILE A 977 28.29 7.76 -21.26
CA ILE A 977 28.73 6.51 -21.89
C ILE A 977 29.95 5.95 -21.14
N SER A 978 30.04 4.61 -21.04
CA SER A 978 31.19 3.93 -20.39
C SER A 978 32.46 4.10 -21.22
N THR A 979 33.60 4.38 -20.58
CA THR A 979 34.93 4.47 -21.22
C THR A 979 35.63 3.12 -21.39
N GLY A 980 35.13 2.06 -20.73
CA GLY A 980 35.64 0.69 -20.88
C GLY A 980 34.90 -0.11 -21.98
N PRO A 981 35.55 -1.12 -22.60
CA PRO A 981 34.88 -2.00 -23.56
C PRO A 981 33.74 -2.75 -22.86
N ASP A 982 32.53 -2.69 -23.43
CA ASP A 982 31.35 -3.44 -22.97
C ASP A 982 31.68 -4.94 -22.96
N ARG A 983 32.20 -5.44 -21.82
CA ARG A 983 32.33 -6.88 -21.60
C ARG A 983 30.92 -7.43 -21.43
N PHE A 984 30.44 -8.09 -22.48
CA PHE A 984 29.33 -9.02 -22.33
C PHE A 984 29.83 -10.19 -21.48
N GLU A 985 29.72 -10.09 -20.16
CA GLU A 985 29.90 -11.25 -19.29
C GLU A 985 28.67 -12.15 -19.48
N PRO A 986 28.83 -13.36 -20.04
CA PRO A 986 27.74 -14.31 -20.03
C PRO A 986 27.33 -14.54 -18.56
N PRO A 987 26.03 -14.77 -18.29
CA PRO A 987 25.57 -14.95 -16.91
C PRO A 987 26.41 -16.04 -16.25
N SER A 988 26.93 -15.73 -15.06
CA SER A 988 27.82 -16.64 -14.35
C SER A 988 27.09 -17.96 -14.10
N ARG A 989 27.84 -19.05 -13.92
CA ARG A 989 27.26 -20.37 -13.63
C ARG A 989 26.35 -20.32 -12.39
N GLU A 990 26.60 -19.39 -11.48
CA GLU A 990 25.74 -19.08 -10.33
C GLU A 990 24.46 -18.33 -10.71
N GLN A 991 24.51 -17.32 -11.58
CA GLN A 991 23.29 -16.63 -12.04
C GLN A 991 22.36 -17.57 -12.81
N ILE A 992 22.95 -18.52 -13.55
CA ILE A 992 22.21 -19.63 -14.18
C ILE A 992 21.68 -20.58 -13.08
N SER A 993 22.52 -21.01 -12.14
CA SER A 993 22.15 -21.93 -11.06
C SER A 993 21.06 -21.39 -10.13
N ASP A 994 21.09 -20.11 -9.76
CA ASP A 994 20.09 -19.45 -8.92
C ASP A 994 18.75 -19.28 -9.64
N SER A 995 18.78 -19.06 -10.96
CA SER A 995 17.57 -19.06 -11.78
C SER A 995 16.92 -20.45 -11.90
N PHE A 996 17.74 -21.52 -11.87
CA PHE A 996 17.29 -22.92 -11.92
C PHE A 996 16.92 -23.50 -10.55
N ARG A 997 17.48 -22.98 -9.44
CA ARG A 997 17.17 -23.43 -8.06
C ARG A 997 15.70 -23.22 -7.67
N ASN A 998 15.05 -22.21 -8.27
CA ASN A 998 13.63 -21.91 -8.06
C ASN A 998 12.66 -22.78 -8.90
N VAL A 999 13.16 -23.69 -9.74
CA VAL A 999 12.34 -24.52 -10.65
C VAL A 999 12.33 -26.01 -10.26
N MET A 1000 13.25 -26.47 -9.41
CA MET A 1000 13.25 -27.85 -8.90
C MET A 1000 13.08 -27.87 -7.38
N VAL A 1001 11.84 -28.08 -6.94
CA VAL A 1001 11.54 -28.77 -5.68
C VAL A 1001 10.50 -29.85 -6.01
N THR A 1002 10.96 -31.10 -5.96
CA THR A 1002 10.15 -32.29 -5.68
C THR A 1002 9.41 -32.16 -4.36
#